data_AF-A0A2E8FMI5-F1
#
_entry.id   AF-A0A2E8FMI5-F1
#
_cell.length_a   1.000
_cell.length_b   1.000
_cell.length_c   1.000
_cell.angle_alpha   90.00
_cell.angle_beta   90.00
_cell.angle_gamma   90.00
#
_symmetry.space_group_name_H-M   'P 1'
#
loop_
_entity.id
_entity.type
_entity.pdbx_description
1 polymer ?
#
loop_
_entity_poly.entity_id
_entity_poly.type
_entity_poly.pdbx_seq_one_letter_code
_entity_poly.pdbx_strand_id
1 'polypeptide(L)'
;MTIKRVLPVLILLLTTTAVLADGLGDNDPKSVRPVPRVGVEVPDEDRAALEAGLKQLRGQLDKLAASKTPAVRELLPDIEIYHRAVADALAYNEFFSPGDIKKGHDLLGIGQARATQLAAGKAPWTRQRGLVVRGYVSRIDRTVQPYGLVIPESYNFNSGRRHRLDIWFHGRGETLSEVNFVHQRARNAGAYTPRQTIVLHPYGRYSNAFKFAGEVDVLESWEDVKQKYQVDSRRTSVRGFSMGGAACWQFAVHYADRWFAANPGAGFSETPEFLKFFQKETLNPTWYEKKLWHWYDCTDWAINLYHCPTVAYSGELDIQKQAADIMEAALEAEGIDMVHVIGPETKHRIHPDSKIEIDRRLQNLGRRGRESYPLHVELATWTLKYNRMHWLTIEGLGEHWSRARVTADVVGRSRLELSTKNITGMKFSFSSGHSPFDILRQVTVVVDGQELAAPRPRSDRSWFCRLTKRKDGWRVGGRAGGHGAGLRKRHDLQGPIDDAFMDSFLFVRPTGKPLNEKTGEWVQSELKRAIVHWRKQFRGHARVKKDTEVTDEDIKGANLVLWGDPQSNKLLARVVDRLPLTWGEGQLHVTEKGFDASHHMPVMIYPNPLNNSRYVVLNSSFTYREYAYLNNARQVPMLPDWAIVDLTTPPGTQWPGKITAAGFFDEKWRVRR
;
A
#
# COMPACT_ATOMS: atom_id res chain seq x y z
N MET A 1 -30.37 54.19 14.49
CA MET A 1 -30.48 53.68 13.10
C MET A 1 -29.28 52.77 12.86
N THR A 2 -29.45 51.48 13.11
CA THR A 2 -28.35 50.52 13.33
C THR A 2 -28.27 49.57 12.15
N ILE A 3 -27.31 49.78 11.25
CA ILE A 3 -27.16 48.97 10.03
C ILE A 3 -26.40 47.69 10.37
N LYS A 4 -27.13 46.58 10.49
CA LYS A 4 -26.58 45.21 10.54
C LYS A 4 -26.04 44.84 9.16
N ARG A 5 -24.73 44.61 9.05
CA ARG A 5 -24.11 43.97 7.88
C ARG A 5 -24.31 42.46 7.99
N VAL A 6 -25.18 41.92 7.15
CA VAL A 6 -25.36 40.47 6.97
C VAL A 6 -24.29 39.99 5.99
N LEU A 7 -23.38 39.14 6.46
CA LEU A 7 -22.38 38.44 5.64
C LEU A 7 -23.03 37.14 5.13
N PRO A 8 -23.03 36.82 3.82
CA PRO A 8 -23.63 35.58 3.35
C PRO A 8 -22.65 34.43 3.66
N VAL A 9 -23.07 33.53 4.54
CA VAL A 9 -22.42 32.23 4.75
C VAL A 9 -22.75 31.38 3.52
N LEU A 10 -21.77 31.24 2.63
CA LEU A 10 -21.84 30.34 1.49
C LEU A 10 -21.72 28.90 2.02
N ILE A 11 -22.86 28.25 2.26
CA ILE A 11 -22.93 26.82 2.60
C ILE A 11 -22.51 26.05 1.34
N LEU A 12 -21.24 25.64 1.29
CA LEU A 12 -20.73 24.74 0.28
C LEU A 12 -21.32 23.34 0.55
N LEU A 13 -22.49 23.06 -0.03
CA LEU A 13 -23.04 21.71 -0.13
C LEU A 13 -22.06 20.85 -0.94
N LEU A 14 -21.23 20.09 -0.24
CA LEU A 14 -20.54 18.93 -0.79
C LEU A 14 -21.63 17.94 -1.23
N THR A 15 -22.03 18.00 -2.50
CA THR A 15 -22.78 16.93 -3.15
C THR A 15 -21.82 15.77 -3.39
N THR A 16 -21.47 15.07 -2.32
CA THR A 16 -21.06 13.68 -2.42
C THR A 16 -22.32 12.93 -2.81
N THR A 17 -22.50 12.64 -4.09
CA THR A 17 -23.36 11.52 -4.49
C THR A 17 -22.73 10.28 -3.87
N ALA A 18 -23.15 9.95 -2.65
CA ALA A 18 -22.91 8.65 -2.07
C ALA A 18 -23.69 7.66 -2.93
N VAL A 19 -23.06 7.16 -3.99
CA VAL A 19 -23.48 5.89 -4.56
C VAL A 19 -23.34 4.92 -3.41
N LEU A 20 -24.46 4.33 -2.97
CA LEU A 20 -24.52 3.22 -2.02
C LEU A 20 -23.87 1.99 -2.67
N ALA A 21 -22.57 2.09 -2.98
CA ALA A 21 -21.73 0.94 -3.18
C ALA A 21 -21.54 0.30 -1.81
N ASP A 22 -21.59 -1.03 -1.73
CA ASP A 22 -21.45 -1.82 -0.51
C ASP A 22 -22.78 -2.00 0.25
N GLY A 23 -23.90 -2.18 -0.47
CA GLY A 23 -25.17 -2.63 0.11
C GLY A 23 -25.31 -4.16 0.10
N LEU A 24 -26.32 -4.71 0.78
CA LEU A 24 -26.56 -6.18 0.87
C LEU A 24 -26.62 -6.90 -0.49
N GLY A 25 -27.02 -6.21 -1.56
CA GLY A 25 -27.04 -6.74 -2.93
C GLY A 25 -25.65 -7.06 -3.50
N ASP A 26 -24.58 -6.48 -2.95
CA ASP A 26 -23.18 -6.73 -3.33
C ASP A 26 -22.61 -8.00 -2.65
N ASN A 27 -23.45 -8.80 -1.96
CA ASN A 27 -23.04 -10.03 -1.28
C ASN A 27 -23.18 -11.31 -2.13
N ASP A 28 -23.68 -11.23 -3.36
CA ASP A 28 -23.77 -12.41 -4.24
C ASP A 28 -22.53 -12.56 -5.13
N PRO A 29 -21.66 -13.57 -4.90
CA PRO A 29 -20.50 -13.80 -5.75
C PRO A 29 -20.86 -14.26 -7.17
N LYS A 30 -22.09 -14.74 -7.42
CA LYS A 30 -22.53 -15.14 -8.77
C LYS A 30 -22.98 -13.95 -9.61
N SER A 31 -23.28 -12.81 -9.00
CA SER A 31 -23.78 -11.61 -9.66
C SER A 31 -22.91 -10.41 -9.30
N VAL A 32 -21.71 -10.35 -9.91
CA VAL A 32 -20.76 -9.26 -9.65
C VAL A 32 -20.85 -8.20 -10.75
N ARG A 33 -21.33 -7.01 -10.37
CA ARG A 33 -21.33 -5.84 -11.25
C ARG A 33 -19.90 -5.36 -11.55
N PRO A 34 -19.65 -4.76 -12.73
CA PRO A 34 -18.33 -4.26 -13.09
C PRO A 34 -17.90 -3.10 -12.19
N VAL A 35 -16.66 -3.15 -11.69
CA VAL A 35 -15.98 -2.07 -10.96
C VAL A 35 -14.63 -1.77 -11.63
N PRO A 36 -14.42 -0.54 -12.15
CA PRO A 36 -15.39 0.54 -12.29
C PRO A 36 -16.57 0.15 -13.21
N ARG A 37 -17.69 0.85 -13.04
CA ARG A 37 -18.85 0.74 -13.95
C ARG A 37 -18.47 1.19 -15.37
N VAL A 38 -19.28 0.85 -16.36
CA VAL A 38 -19.08 1.34 -17.74
C VAL A 38 -19.36 2.84 -17.80
N GLY A 39 -18.54 3.58 -18.53
CA GLY A 39 -18.70 5.01 -18.79
C GLY A 39 -19.85 5.35 -19.75
N VAL A 40 -20.13 6.64 -19.86
CA VAL A 40 -21.07 7.18 -20.85
C VAL A 40 -20.44 7.19 -22.24
N GLU A 41 -21.27 7.11 -23.27
CA GLU A 41 -20.82 7.31 -24.63
C GLU A 41 -20.19 8.70 -24.80
N VAL A 42 -19.04 8.74 -25.48
CA VAL A 42 -18.35 9.99 -25.83
C VAL A 42 -18.81 10.39 -27.23
N PRO A 43 -19.47 11.54 -27.42
CA PRO A 43 -19.89 12.02 -28.74
C PRO A 43 -18.72 12.06 -29.72
N ASP A 44 -18.98 11.80 -31.00
CA ASP A 44 -17.93 11.72 -32.03
C ASP A 44 -17.09 12.99 -32.14
N GLU A 45 -17.73 14.17 -32.02
CA GLU A 45 -17.03 15.46 -32.01
C GLU A 45 -16.07 15.57 -30.81
N ASP A 46 -16.55 15.23 -29.61
CA ASP A 46 -15.73 15.23 -28.39
C ASP A 46 -14.60 14.21 -28.50
N ARG A 47 -14.86 13.02 -29.02
CA ARG A 47 -13.85 11.97 -29.24
C ARG A 47 -12.76 12.47 -30.17
N ALA A 48 -13.10 13.02 -31.32
CA ALA A 48 -12.14 13.53 -32.29
C ALA A 48 -11.29 14.66 -31.68
N ALA A 49 -11.90 15.57 -30.93
CA ALA A 49 -11.20 16.67 -30.27
C ALA A 49 -10.25 16.18 -29.15
N LEU A 50 -10.70 15.23 -28.32
CA LEU A 50 -9.85 14.61 -27.28
C LEU A 50 -8.67 13.85 -27.90
N GLU A 51 -8.88 13.09 -28.98
CA GLU A 51 -7.82 12.37 -29.69
C GLU A 51 -6.80 13.32 -30.31
N ALA A 52 -7.25 14.42 -30.92
CA ALA A 52 -6.37 15.46 -31.44
C ALA A 52 -5.53 16.10 -30.32
N GLY A 53 -6.16 16.46 -29.19
CA GLY A 53 -5.48 17.06 -28.05
C GLY A 53 -4.49 16.10 -27.36
N LEU A 54 -4.82 14.80 -27.30
CA LEU A 54 -3.92 13.75 -26.83
C LEU A 54 -2.69 13.62 -27.74
N LYS A 55 -2.90 13.57 -29.06
CA LYS A 55 -1.81 13.50 -30.05
C LYS A 55 -0.88 14.71 -29.94
N GLN A 56 -1.44 15.90 -29.79
CA GLN A 56 -0.67 17.13 -29.60
C GLN A 56 0.17 17.07 -28.31
N LEU A 57 -0.45 16.74 -27.17
CA LEU A 57 0.24 16.67 -25.90
C LEU A 57 1.32 15.58 -25.89
N ARG A 58 1.07 14.43 -26.53
CA ARG A 58 2.07 13.37 -26.73
C ARG A 58 3.29 13.90 -27.48
N GLY A 59 3.08 14.58 -28.60
CA GLY A 59 4.18 15.16 -29.37
C GLY A 59 5.00 16.20 -28.58
N GLN A 60 4.38 16.95 -27.65
CA GLN A 60 5.11 17.84 -26.76
C GLN A 60 5.90 17.07 -25.69
N LEU A 61 5.30 16.04 -25.09
CA LEU A 61 5.96 15.17 -24.11
C LEU A 61 7.18 14.47 -24.72
N ASP A 62 7.08 13.95 -25.94
CA ASP A 62 8.18 13.25 -26.61
C ASP A 62 9.37 14.19 -26.85
N LYS A 63 9.12 15.44 -27.24
CA LYS A 63 10.16 16.48 -27.37
C LYS A 63 10.82 16.79 -26.03
N LEU A 64 10.03 16.92 -24.96
CA LEU A 64 10.55 17.17 -23.62
C LEU A 64 11.35 15.97 -23.07
N ALA A 65 10.91 14.75 -23.36
CA ALA A 65 11.60 13.51 -22.99
C ALA A 65 12.97 13.37 -23.65
N ALA A 66 13.12 13.88 -24.88
CA ALA A 66 14.41 13.95 -25.57
C ALA A 66 15.38 15.00 -24.98
N SER A 67 14.92 15.87 -24.07
CA SER A 67 15.77 16.89 -23.46
C SER A 67 16.88 16.29 -22.59
N LYS A 68 18.09 16.81 -22.75
CA LYS A 68 19.25 16.44 -21.92
C LYS A 68 19.26 17.15 -20.56
N THR A 69 18.42 18.17 -20.37
CA THR A 69 18.35 18.96 -19.13
C THR A 69 17.70 18.17 -17.99
N PRO A 70 18.41 17.90 -16.87
CA PRO A 70 17.86 17.12 -15.76
C PRO A 70 16.55 17.69 -15.18
N ALA A 71 16.47 19.01 -15.00
CA ALA A 71 15.28 19.68 -14.48
C ALA A 71 14.02 19.49 -15.36
N VAL A 72 14.19 19.34 -16.69
CA VAL A 72 13.07 19.04 -17.59
C VAL A 72 12.60 17.61 -17.35
N ARG A 73 13.53 16.64 -17.32
CA ARG A 73 13.18 15.23 -17.10
C ARG A 73 12.52 14.98 -15.75
N GLU A 74 12.97 15.66 -14.70
CA GLU A 74 12.40 15.58 -13.36
C GLU A 74 10.93 16.04 -13.31
N LEU A 75 10.56 17.01 -14.15
CA LEU A 75 9.21 17.60 -14.16
C LEU A 75 8.28 17.01 -15.22
N LEU A 76 8.75 16.09 -16.07
CA LEU A 76 7.91 15.38 -17.04
C LEU A 76 6.66 14.72 -16.43
N PRO A 77 6.76 14.03 -15.28
CA PRO A 77 5.58 13.40 -14.69
C PRO A 77 4.49 14.39 -14.27
N ASP A 78 4.84 15.65 -13.97
CA ASP A 78 3.86 16.70 -13.64
C ASP A 78 2.98 17.11 -14.84
N ILE A 79 3.34 16.66 -16.06
CA ILE A 79 2.62 16.92 -17.31
C ILE A 79 1.98 15.63 -17.82
N GLU A 80 2.71 14.52 -17.78
CA GLU A 80 2.26 13.25 -18.33
C GLU A 80 1.00 12.71 -17.64
N ILE A 81 0.79 13.03 -16.35
CA ILE A 81 -0.45 12.68 -15.64
C ILE A 81 -1.72 13.20 -16.33
N TYR A 82 -1.66 14.37 -17.00
CA TYR A 82 -2.82 14.93 -17.72
C TYR A 82 -3.12 14.14 -19.00
N HIS A 83 -2.07 13.79 -19.76
CA HIS A 83 -2.21 12.92 -20.91
C HIS A 83 -2.78 11.57 -20.49
N ARG A 84 -2.15 10.92 -19.49
CA ARG A 84 -2.55 9.57 -19.07
C ARG A 84 -3.99 9.55 -18.58
N ALA A 85 -4.40 10.53 -17.77
CA ALA A 85 -5.77 10.60 -17.28
C ALA A 85 -6.81 10.55 -18.41
N VAL A 86 -6.62 11.38 -19.44
CA VAL A 86 -7.55 11.50 -20.57
C VAL A 86 -7.46 10.30 -21.52
N ALA A 87 -6.24 9.82 -21.79
CA ALA A 87 -6.00 8.67 -22.65
C ALA A 87 -6.66 7.40 -22.09
N ASP A 88 -6.43 7.10 -20.80
CA ASP A 88 -6.99 5.92 -20.17
C ASP A 88 -8.54 6.03 -20.10
N ALA A 89 -9.07 7.22 -19.76
CA ALA A 89 -10.51 7.44 -19.71
C ALA A 89 -11.19 7.21 -21.07
N LEU A 90 -10.59 7.68 -22.16
CA LEU A 90 -11.12 7.49 -23.51
C LEU A 90 -10.97 6.05 -24.00
N ALA A 91 -9.79 5.45 -23.80
CA ALA A 91 -9.48 4.10 -24.28
C ALA A 91 -10.29 3.00 -23.58
N TYR A 92 -10.64 3.20 -22.30
CA TYR A 92 -11.33 2.20 -21.49
C TYR A 92 -12.78 2.53 -21.17
N ASN A 93 -13.34 3.57 -21.79
CA ASN A 93 -14.69 4.07 -21.55
C ASN A 93 -14.95 4.37 -20.07
N GLU A 94 -14.13 5.23 -19.48
CA GLU A 94 -14.17 5.59 -18.04
C GLU A 94 -14.45 7.09 -17.80
N PHE A 95 -15.10 7.73 -18.76
CA PHE A 95 -15.85 8.96 -18.50
C PHE A 95 -17.21 8.56 -17.92
N PHE A 96 -17.48 8.84 -16.65
CA PHE A 96 -18.68 8.31 -15.96
C PHE A 96 -19.88 9.25 -15.98
N SER A 97 -19.73 10.43 -16.58
CA SER A 97 -20.76 11.43 -16.82
C SER A 97 -20.37 12.34 -18.01
N PRO A 98 -21.30 13.03 -18.66
CA PRO A 98 -20.98 14.04 -19.67
C PRO A 98 -20.05 15.14 -19.12
N GLY A 99 -20.19 15.46 -17.83
CA GLY A 99 -19.28 16.38 -17.16
C GLY A 99 -17.83 15.91 -17.14
N ASP A 100 -17.57 14.60 -17.13
CA ASP A 100 -16.21 14.05 -17.13
C ASP A 100 -15.52 14.26 -18.48
N ILE A 101 -16.26 14.26 -19.59
CA ILE A 101 -15.74 14.55 -20.94
C ILE A 101 -15.21 15.98 -20.99
N LYS A 102 -16.00 16.94 -20.50
CA LYS A 102 -15.58 18.35 -20.37
C LYS A 102 -14.31 18.48 -19.51
N LYS A 103 -14.23 17.75 -18.38
CA LYS A 103 -13.00 17.72 -17.57
C LYS A 103 -11.82 17.22 -18.40
N GLY A 104 -12.03 16.22 -19.27
CA GLY A 104 -11.01 15.72 -20.18
C GLY A 104 -10.38 16.82 -21.04
N HIS A 105 -11.21 17.64 -21.68
CA HIS A 105 -10.76 18.82 -22.44
C HIS A 105 -9.98 19.81 -21.58
N ASP A 106 -10.49 20.16 -20.39
CA ASP A 106 -9.80 21.06 -19.45
C ASP A 106 -8.40 20.53 -19.08
N LEU A 107 -8.28 19.22 -18.82
CA LEU A 107 -7.03 18.59 -18.44
C LEU A 107 -6.01 18.59 -19.58
N LEU A 108 -6.43 18.35 -20.82
CA LEU A 108 -5.55 18.47 -21.99
C LEU A 108 -5.02 19.90 -22.14
N GLY A 109 -5.88 20.90 -21.98
CA GLY A 109 -5.48 22.31 -22.01
C GLY A 109 -4.42 22.64 -20.96
N ILE A 110 -4.60 22.17 -19.72
CA ILE A 110 -3.60 22.35 -18.64
C ILE A 110 -2.28 21.64 -18.97
N GLY A 111 -2.35 20.38 -19.44
CA GLY A 111 -1.17 19.61 -19.83
C GLY A 111 -0.36 20.30 -20.93
N GLN A 112 -1.02 20.76 -21.98
CA GLN A 112 -0.38 21.47 -23.10
C GLN A 112 0.23 22.81 -22.67
N ALA A 113 -0.45 23.54 -21.78
CA ALA A 113 0.07 24.77 -21.20
C ALA A 113 1.35 24.52 -20.37
N ARG A 114 1.35 23.50 -19.50
CA ARG A 114 2.54 23.12 -18.74
C ARG A 114 3.68 22.64 -19.64
N ALA A 115 3.38 21.87 -20.69
CA ALA A 115 4.37 21.41 -21.65
C ALA A 115 5.04 22.58 -22.38
N THR A 116 4.25 23.57 -22.81
CA THR A 116 4.75 24.80 -23.45
C THR A 116 5.63 25.60 -22.49
N GLN A 117 5.19 25.75 -21.23
CA GLN A 117 5.98 26.44 -20.21
C GLN A 117 7.32 25.74 -19.95
N LEU A 118 7.31 24.41 -19.82
CA LEU A 118 8.52 23.65 -19.54
C LEU A 118 9.52 23.71 -20.70
N ALA A 119 9.01 23.66 -21.94
CA ALA A 119 9.83 23.83 -23.14
C ALA A 119 10.51 25.22 -23.17
N ALA A 120 9.85 26.24 -22.62
CA ALA A 120 10.41 27.58 -22.45
C ALA A 120 11.26 27.76 -21.17
N GLY A 121 11.61 26.66 -20.46
CA GLY A 121 12.41 26.69 -19.23
C GLY A 121 11.67 27.21 -18.00
N LYS A 122 10.33 27.23 -18.02
CA LYS A 122 9.49 27.73 -16.93
C LYS A 122 8.65 26.59 -16.31
N ALA A 123 8.53 26.58 -14.99
CA ALA A 123 7.69 25.61 -14.28
C ALA A 123 6.92 26.28 -13.11
N PRO A 124 5.99 27.21 -13.39
CA PRO A 124 5.35 28.04 -12.35
C PRO A 124 4.60 27.22 -11.28
N TRP A 125 4.08 26.04 -11.64
CA TRP A 125 3.40 25.15 -10.69
C TRP A 125 4.31 24.64 -9.56
N THR A 126 5.63 24.69 -9.72
CA THR A 126 6.61 24.31 -8.68
C THR A 126 6.76 25.36 -7.58
N ARG A 127 6.28 26.59 -7.83
CA ARG A 127 6.31 27.72 -6.89
C ARG A 127 4.91 28.23 -6.54
N GLN A 128 3.88 27.44 -6.87
CA GLN A 128 2.48 27.79 -6.64
C GLN A 128 2.07 27.50 -5.19
N ARG A 129 1.29 28.42 -4.58
CA ARG A 129 0.59 28.20 -3.31
C ARG A 129 -0.85 27.76 -3.55
N GLY A 130 -1.53 27.27 -2.51
CA GLY A 130 -2.88 26.74 -2.61
C GLY A 130 -2.89 25.37 -3.29
N LEU A 131 -3.80 25.17 -4.24
CA LEU A 131 -4.08 23.87 -4.85
C LEU A 131 -3.10 23.55 -5.97
N VAL A 132 -2.27 22.52 -5.79
CA VAL A 132 -1.29 22.10 -6.79
C VAL A 132 -1.44 20.61 -7.07
N VAL A 133 -1.58 20.23 -8.34
CA VAL A 133 -1.47 18.83 -8.76
C VAL A 133 -0.08 18.58 -9.32
N ARG A 134 0.54 17.50 -8.87
CA ARG A 134 1.88 17.03 -9.26
C ARG A 134 1.81 15.55 -9.65
N GLY A 135 2.86 15.06 -10.28
CA GLY A 135 3.00 13.67 -10.69
C GLY A 135 4.37 13.09 -10.37
N TYR A 136 4.43 11.78 -10.30
CA TYR A 136 5.67 11.00 -10.17
C TYR A 136 5.54 9.67 -10.94
N VAL A 137 6.63 9.00 -11.25
CA VAL A 137 6.62 7.67 -11.88
C VAL A 137 6.73 6.61 -10.79
N SER A 138 5.72 5.76 -10.65
CA SER A 138 5.74 4.68 -9.67
C SER A 138 6.71 3.57 -10.08
N ARG A 139 7.45 3.03 -9.10
CA ARG A 139 8.42 1.94 -9.35
C ARG A 139 7.76 0.60 -9.68
N ILE A 140 6.49 0.41 -9.28
CA ILE A 140 5.78 -0.87 -9.41
C ILE A 140 5.62 -1.28 -10.87
N ASP A 141 5.03 -0.38 -11.66
CA ASP A 141 4.60 -0.65 -13.03
C ASP A 141 5.06 0.42 -14.03
N ARG A 142 5.86 1.40 -13.57
CA ARG A 142 6.41 2.50 -14.37
C ARG A 142 5.36 3.45 -14.94
N THR A 143 4.14 3.43 -14.40
CA THR A 143 3.12 4.42 -14.76
C THR A 143 3.28 5.70 -13.96
N VAL A 144 2.92 6.84 -14.57
CA VAL A 144 2.79 8.09 -13.84
C VAL A 144 1.55 8.08 -12.95
N GLN A 145 1.70 8.53 -11.71
CA GLN A 145 0.63 8.63 -10.72
C GLN A 145 0.48 10.07 -10.24
N PRO A 146 -0.75 10.59 -10.14
CA PRO A 146 -1.00 11.96 -9.67
C PRO A 146 -1.09 12.02 -8.15
N TYR A 147 -0.79 13.18 -7.58
CA TYR A 147 -1.20 13.55 -6.23
C TYR A 147 -1.56 15.03 -6.14
N GLY A 148 -2.45 15.37 -5.21
CA GLY A 148 -2.88 16.74 -4.93
C GLY A 148 -2.17 17.31 -3.70
N LEU A 149 -1.93 18.61 -3.71
CA LEU A 149 -1.36 19.36 -2.60
C LEU A 149 -2.21 20.57 -2.26
N VAL A 150 -2.27 20.88 -0.97
CA VAL A 150 -2.60 22.21 -0.46
C VAL A 150 -1.34 22.80 0.15
N ILE A 151 -0.75 23.77 -0.54
CA ILE A 151 0.41 24.52 -0.07
C ILE A 151 -0.09 25.74 0.71
N PRO A 152 0.28 25.92 1.99
CA PRO A 152 -0.28 27.00 2.81
C PRO A 152 0.25 28.36 2.34
N GLU A 153 -0.54 29.42 2.51
CA GLU A 153 -0.13 30.80 2.15
C GLU A 153 1.18 31.23 2.83
N SER A 154 1.42 30.72 4.04
CA SER A 154 2.66 30.97 4.79
C SER A 154 3.90 30.29 4.21
N TYR A 155 3.78 29.43 3.19
CA TYR A 155 4.91 28.71 2.63
C TYR A 155 5.81 29.66 1.84
N ASN A 156 7.07 29.74 2.25
CA ASN A 156 8.09 30.52 1.56
C ASN A 156 9.08 29.58 0.87
N PHE A 157 9.01 29.53 -0.46
CA PHE A 157 9.84 28.72 -1.33
C PHE A 157 11.35 29.04 -1.28
N ASN A 158 11.72 30.19 -0.69
CA ASN A 158 13.11 30.62 -0.52
C ASN A 158 13.58 30.49 0.94
N SER A 159 12.73 29.95 1.83
CA SER A 159 13.06 29.73 3.23
C SER A 159 13.47 28.27 3.48
N GLY A 160 14.41 28.05 4.39
CA GLY A 160 14.72 26.73 4.93
C GLY A 160 13.74 26.24 6.01
N ARG A 161 12.67 27.01 6.30
CA ARG A 161 11.67 26.64 7.30
C ARG A 161 10.95 25.36 6.88
N ARG A 162 10.98 24.35 7.74
CA ARG A 162 10.24 23.09 7.54
C ARG A 162 8.79 23.20 8.05
N HIS A 163 7.87 22.61 7.31
CA HIS A 163 6.44 22.65 7.52
C HIS A 163 5.89 21.30 7.97
N ARG A 164 4.86 21.33 8.83
CA ARG A 164 4.02 20.16 9.10
C ARG A 164 3.39 19.68 7.80
N LEU A 165 3.21 18.37 7.67
CA LEU A 165 2.48 17.75 6.57
C LEU A 165 1.36 16.86 7.12
N ASP A 166 0.16 16.97 6.55
CA ASP A 166 -0.95 16.05 6.82
C ASP A 166 -1.24 15.26 5.54
N ILE A 167 -1.20 13.94 5.61
CA ILE A 167 -1.67 13.06 4.55
C ILE A 167 -3.17 12.83 4.76
N TRP A 168 -3.97 13.12 3.73
CA TRP A 168 -5.43 12.94 3.74
C TRP A 168 -5.86 11.84 2.77
N PHE A 169 -6.32 10.72 3.32
CA PHE A 169 -6.89 9.61 2.55
C PHE A 169 -8.35 9.90 2.18
N HIS A 170 -8.68 9.75 0.90
CA HIS A 170 -10.05 9.97 0.40
C HIS A 170 -10.96 8.78 0.70
N GLY A 171 -12.28 9.02 0.69
CA GLY A 171 -13.30 7.99 0.82
C GLY A 171 -13.46 7.14 -0.44
N ARG A 172 -14.33 6.11 -0.38
CA ARG A 172 -14.64 5.25 -1.52
C ARG A 172 -15.30 6.06 -2.63
N GLY A 173 -14.87 5.83 -3.86
CA GLY A 173 -15.40 6.51 -5.04
C GLY A 173 -15.18 5.65 -6.27
N GLU A 174 -16.17 4.83 -6.62
CA GLU A 174 -16.07 3.91 -7.76
C GLU A 174 -15.94 4.63 -9.12
N THR A 175 -16.23 5.94 -9.17
CA THR A 175 -16.04 6.81 -10.34
C THR A 175 -14.81 7.72 -10.24
N LEU A 176 -13.96 7.55 -9.22
CA LEU A 176 -12.75 8.36 -9.02
C LEU A 176 -11.63 7.93 -9.98
N SER A 177 -11.81 8.15 -11.28
CA SER A 177 -10.75 8.07 -12.29
C SER A 177 -9.70 9.15 -12.09
N GLU A 178 -8.56 9.04 -12.78
CA GLU A 178 -7.51 10.04 -12.81
C GLU A 178 -8.06 11.39 -13.28
N VAL A 179 -8.97 11.41 -14.26
CA VAL A 179 -9.65 12.63 -14.73
C VAL A 179 -10.37 13.29 -13.57
N ASN A 180 -11.18 12.53 -12.85
CA ASN A 180 -11.97 13.05 -11.74
C ASN A 180 -11.09 13.47 -10.56
N PHE A 181 -10.06 12.69 -10.22
CA PHE A 181 -9.13 13.00 -9.16
C PHE A 181 -8.34 14.28 -9.44
N VAL A 182 -7.65 14.36 -10.59
CA VAL A 182 -6.82 15.51 -10.98
C VAL A 182 -7.68 16.77 -11.07
N HIS A 183 -8.85 16.69 -11.71
CA HIS A 183 -9.76 17.82 -11.82
C HIS A 183 -10.25 18.31 -10.45
N GLN A 184 -10.59 17.39 -9.55
CA GLN A 184 -11.05 17.72 -8.20
C GLN A 184 -9.93 18.35 -7.37
N ARG A 185 -8.72 17.78 -7.36
CA ARG A 185 -7.59 18.29 -6.57
C ARG A 185 -7.09 19.65 -7.04
N ALA A 186 -7.33 20.02 -8.30
CA ALA A 186 -7.07 21.36 -8.82
C ALA A 186 -8.07 22.43 -8.32
N ARG A 187 -9.20 22.04 -7.71
CA ARG A 187 -10.31 22.95 -7.36
C ARG A 187 -10.82 22.82 -5.92
N ASN A 188 -10.48 21.76 -5.21
CA ASN A 188 -10.97 21.48 -3.87
C ASN A 188 -9.82 21.16 -2.90
N ALA A 189 -9.75 21.90 -1.79
CA ALA A 189 -8.71 21.73 -0.77
C ALA A 189 -8.91 20.51 0.14
N GLY A 190 -10.08 19.87 0.10
CA GLY A 190 -10.45 18.74 0.93
C GLY A 190 -11.03 19.14 2.28
N ALA A 191 -11.18 18.16 3.17
CA ALA A 191 -11.87 18.33 4.44
C ALA A 191 -11.06 19.19 5.43
N TYR A 192 -9.73 19.07 5.45
CA TYR A 192 -8.88 19.80 6.39
C TYR A 192 -7.81 20.60 5.66
N THR A 193 -7.62 21.84 6.12
CA THR A 193 -6.57 22.77 5.68
C THR A 193 -5.96 23.46 6.89
N PRO A 194 -5.27 22.73 7.79
CA PRO A 194 -4.75 23.31 9.02
C PRO A 194 -3.76 24.44 8.71
N ARG A 195 -3.70 25.45 9.60
CA ARG A 195 -2.83 26.61 9.39
C ARG A 195 -1.36 26.16 9.25
N GLN A 196 -0.63 26.82 8.35
CA GLN A 196 0.81 26.61 8.12
C GLN A 196 1.23 25.17 7.80
N THR A 197 0.28 24.35 7.31
CA THR A 197 0.46 22.92 7.07
C THR A 197 0.32 22.62 5.58
N ILE A 198 1.21 21.77 5.05
CA ILE A 198 1.03 21.17 3.73
C ILE A 198 0.04 20.02 3.87
N VAL A 199 -0.95 19.93 2.97
CA VAL A 199 -1.84 18.76 2.92
C VAL A 199 -1.56 17.98 1.65
N LEU A 200 -1.19 16.70 1.80
CA LEU A 200 -1.02 15.74 0.71
C LEU A 200 -2.30 14.92 0.54
N HIS A 201 -2.87 14.95 -0.66
CA HIS A 201 -3.94 14.08 -1.10
C HIS A 201 -3.36 13.05 -2.09
N PRO A 202 -2.99 11.84 -1.64
CA PRO A 202 -2.57 10.77 -2.55
C PRO A 202 -3.75 10.29 -3.41
N TYR A 203 -3.47 9.75 -4.59
CA TYR A 203 -4.48 9.10 -5.41
C TYR A 203 -4.82 7.71 -4.88
N GLY A 204 -3.88 7.03 -4.22
CA GLY A 204 -4.09 5.70 -3.65
C GLY A 204 -4.35 4.63 -4.68
N ARG A 205 -4.15 4.94 -5.98
CA ARG A 205 -4.47 4.05 -7.10
C ARG A 205 -5.91 3.52 -7.02
N TYR A 206 -6.89 4.43 -6.91
CA TYR A 206 -8.35 4.16 -6.92
C TYR A 206 -8.96 3.69 -5.59
N SER A 207 -10.11 3.03 -5.64
CA SER A 207 -10.92 2.60 -4.49
C SER A 207 -10.48 1.23 -3.97
N ASN A 208 -9.25 1.16 -3.45
CA ASN A 208 -8.64 -0.08 -2.91
C ASN A 208 -8.31 0.02 -1.40
N ALA A 209 -8.91 0.98 -0.69
CA ALA A 209 -8.58 1.36 0.69
C ALA A 209 -7.09 1.58 0.98
N PHE A 210 -6.32 1.98 -0.04
CA PHE A 210 -4.88 2.20 0.08
C PHE A 210 -4.12 0.95 0.52
N LYS A 211 -4.61 -0.23 0.13
CA LYS A 211 -3.93 -1.52 0.31
C LYS A 211 -3.03 -1.84 -0.90
N PHE A 212 -2.03 -2.69 -0.68
CA PHE A 212 -1.13 -3.18 -1.75
C PHE A 212 -0.47 -2.05 -2.55
N ALA A 213 -0.69 -1.97 -3.86
CA ALA A 213 -0.12 -0.89 -4.67
C ALA A 213 -0.66 0.50 -4.25
N GLY A 214 -1.88 0.59 -3.72
CA GLY A 214 -2.40 1.84 -3.14
C GLY A 214 -1.62 2.28 -1.90
N GLU A 215 -1.10 1.34 -1.11
CA GLU A 215 -0.24 1.64 0.03
C GLU A 215 1.09 2.24 -0.45
N VAL A 216 1.68 1.60 -1.47
CA VAL A 216 2.94 2.05 -2.06
C VAL A 216 2.77 3.42 -2.72
N ASP A 217 1.63 3.71 -3.33
CA ASP A 217 1.34 5.03 -3.93
C ASP A 217 1.38 6.17 -2.90
N VAL A 218 0.85 5.93 -1.69
CA VAL A 218 0.96 6.90 -0.59
C VAL A 218 2.40 7.13 -0.21
N LEU A 219 3.17 6.05 -0.05
CA LEU A 219 4.57 6.15 0.36
C LEU A 219 5.41 6.86 -0.72
N GLU A 220 5.23 6.50 -1.99
CA GLU A 220 5.96 7.12 -3.12
C GLU A 220 5.59 8.59 -3.30
N SER A 221 4.30 8.95 -3.23
CA SER A 221 3.87 10.35 -3.29
C SER A 221 4.38 11.16 -2.10
N TRP A 222 4.42 10.59 -0.90
CA TRP A 222 5.01 11.25 0.27
C TRP A 222 6.53 11.45 0.13
N GLU A 223 7.26 10.47 -0.40
CA GLU A 223 8.68 10.63 -0.71
C GLU A 223 8.92 11.74 -1.75
N ASP A 224 8.14 11.76 -2.83
CA ASP A 224 8.24 12.80 -3.86
C ASP A 224 7.96 14.20 -3.30
N VAL A 225 6.97 14.34 -2.41
CA VAL A 225 6.70 15.60 -1.72
C VAL A 225 7.85 16.02 -0.80
N LYS A 226 8.46 15.10 -0.06
CA LYS A 226 9.62 15.40 0.79
C LYS A 226 10.85 15.85 -0.01
N GLN A 227 10.99 15.39 -1.24
CA GLN A 227 12.08 15.83 -2.13
C GLN A 227 11.82 17.24 -2.67
N LYS A 228 10.55 17.58 -2.96
CA LYS A 228 10.17 18.83 -3.63
C LYS A 228 9.80 19.97 -2.68
N TYR A 229 9.48 19.67 -1.42
CA TYR A 229 9.02 20.65 -0.41
C TYR A 229 9.72 20.48 0.93
N GLN A 230 9.82 21.56 1.70
CA GLN A 230 10.43 21.61 3.03
C GLN A 230 9.49 20.99 4.06
N VAL A 231 9.39 19.67 4.08
CA VAL A 231 8.59 18.91 5.02
C VAL A 231 9.39 18.62 6.30
N ASP A 232 8.77 18.85 7.44
CA ASP A 232 9.29 18.42 8.72
C ASP A 232 8.92 16.95 8.96
N SER A 233 9.89 16.05 8.79
CA SER A 233 9.72 14.61 9.01
C SER A 233 9.29 14.21 10.43
N ARG A 234 9.39 15.11 11.42
CA ARG A 234 8.87 14.89 12.78
C ARG A 234 7.42 15.31 12.93
N ARG A 235 6.86 16.03 11.95
CA ARG A 235 5.50 16.59 11.96
C ARG A 235 4.73 16.18 10.71
N THR A 236 4.77 14.88 10.38
CA THR A 236 3.83 14.28 9.43
C THR A 236 2.70 13.54 10.16
N SER A 237 1.45 13.78 9.81
CA SER A 237 0.29 13.00 10.29
C SER A 237 -0.42 12.26 9.16
N VAL A 238 -1.20 11.24 9.52
CA VAL A 238 -2.12 10.54 8.62
C VAL A 238 -3.56 10.71 9.08
N ARG A 239 -4.47 10.93 8.13
CA ARG A 239 -5.87 11.27 8.40
C ARG A 239 -6.76 10.73 7.29
N GLY A 240 -8.01 10.43 7.60
CA GLY A 240 -8.99 10.09 6.57
C GLY A 240 -10.38 9.82 7.12
N PHE A 241 -11.35 9.67 6.22
CA PHE A 241 -12.74 9.41 6.55
C PHE A 241 -13.33 8.29 5.67
N SER A 242 -14.21 7.44 6.20
CA SER A 242 -14.79 6.30 5.47
C SER A 242 -13.72 5.30 5.03
N MET A 243 -13.64 4.91 3.75
CA MET A 243 -12.50 4.16 3.20
C MET A 243 -11.14 4.78 3.55
N GLY A 244 -11.04 6.12 3.60
CA GLY A 244 -9.82 6.80 4.02
C GLY A 244 -9.56 6.69 5.53
N GLY A 245 -10.61 6.51 6.33
CA GLY A 245 -10.50 6.19 7.75
C GLY A 245 -9.89 4.80 7.97
N ALA A 246 -10.29 3.82 7.15
CA ALA A 246 -9.70 2.48 7.16
C ALA A 246 -8.21 2.50 6.79
N ALA A 247 -7.85 3.26 5.74
CA ALA A 247 -6.45 3.49 5.39
C ALA A 247 -5.68 4.17 6.54
N CYS A 248 -6.31 5.12 7.25
CA CYS A 248 -5.69 5.78 8.38
C CYS A 248 -5.37 4.81 9.52
N TRP A 249 -6.29 3.89 9.86
CA TRP A 249 -6.01 2.80 10.81
C TRP A 249 -4.82 1.96 10.37
N GLN A 250 -4.83 1.46 9.13
CA GLN A 250 -3.76 0.64 8.56
C GLN A 250 -2.40 1.33 8.66
N PHE A 251 -2.31 2.59 8.21
CA PHE A 251 -1.05 3.33 8.25
C PHE A 251 -0.60 3.64 9.68
N ALA A 252 -1.54 3.91 10.59
CA ALA A 252 -1.22 4.18 11.99
C ALA A 252 -0.58 2.96 12.67
N VAL A 253 -1.11 1.74 12.45
CA VAL A 253 -0.61 0.54 13.11
C VAL A 253 0.63 -0.07 12.43
N HIS A 254 0.75 0.02 11.10
CA HIS A 254 1.89 -0.53 10.35
C HIS A 254 3.12 0.38 10.34
N TYR A 255 2.92 1.69 10.48
CA TYR A 255 3.97 2.71 10.36
C TYR A 255 3.98 3.68 11.55
N ALA A 256 3.64 3.21 12.76
CA ALA A 256 3.45 4.05 13.93
C ALA A 256 4.67 4.96 14.25
N ASP A 257 5.89 4.54 13.91
CA ASP A 257 7.12 5.33 14.11
C ASP A 257 7.28 6.53 13.16
N ARG A 258 6.42 6.63 12.13
CA ARG A 258 6.51 7.65 11.07
C ARG A 258 5.61 8.86 11.30
N TRP A 259 4.60 8.74 12.15
CA TRP A 259 3.56 9.76 12.33
C TRP A 259 3.68 10.42 13.70
N PHE A 260 3.41 11.72 13.78
CA PHE A 260 3.23 12.35 15.09
C PHE A 260 1.82 12.16 15.64
N ALA A 261 0.86 11.88 14.75
CA ALA A 261 -0.53 11.58 15.10
C ALA A 261 -1.26 10.89 13.96
N ALA A 262 -2.30 10.14 14.30
CA ALA A 262 -3.29 9.59 13.37
C ALA A 262 -4.71 10.11 13.69
N ASN A 263 -5.53 10.33 12.66
CA ASN A 263 -6.94 10.68 12.81
C ASN A 263 -7.82 9.83 11.87
N PRO A 264 -8.10 8.58 12.26
CA PRO A 264 -9.03 7.72 11.54
C PRO A 264 -10.47 8.12 11.83
N GLY A 265 -11.28 8.27 10.79
CA GLY A 265 -12.69 8.67 10.90
C GLY A 265 -13.63 7.66 10.25
N ALA A 266 -14.52 7.06 11.04
CA ALA A 266 -15.61 6.19 10.57
C ALA A 266 -15.23 5.25 9.40
N GLY A 267 -14.17 4.46 9.54
CA GLY A 267 -13.73 3.50 8.53
C GLY A 267 -13.38 2.19 9.20
N PHE A 268 -13.64 1.07 8.51
CA PHE A 268 -13.38 -0.28 9.02
C PHE A 268 -11.94 -0.47 9.49
N SER A 269 -11.73 -1.27 10.53
CA SER A 269 -10.41 -1.60 11.10
C SER A 269 -10.07 -3.08 11.00
N GLU A 270 -11.04 -3.92 10.68
CA GLU A 270 -10.94 -5.38 10.67
C GLU A 270 -11.90 -5.96 9.62
N THR A 271 -11.51 -7.05 8.98
CA THR A 271 -12.27 -7.68 7.90
C THR A 271 -13.48 -8.49 8.41
N PRO A 272 -13.34 -9.46 9.35
CA PRO A 272 -14.44 -10.38 9.63
C PRO A 272 -15.62 -9.73 10.35
N GLU A 273 -15.37 -8.91 11.37
CA GLU A 273 -16.41 -8.26 12.16
C GLU A 273 -17.14 -7.20 11.34
N PHE A 274 -16.42 -6.40 10.55
CA PHE A 274 -17.04 -5.43 9.65
C PHE A 274 -17.96 -6.10 8.63
N LEU A 275 -17.54 -7.19 7.97
CA LEU A 275 -18.40 -7.87 6.99
C LEU A 275 -19.63 -8.50 7.65
N LYS A 276 -19.51 -9.11 8.83
CA LYS A 276 -20.66 -9.64 9.55
C LYS A 276 -21.60 -8.54 10.02
N PHE A 277 -21.06 -7.45 10.57
CA PHE A 277 -21.86 -6.38 11.16
C PHE A 277 -22.50 -5.48 10.10
N PHE A 278 -21.71 -4.99 9.15
CA PHE A 278 -22.11 -4.02 8.14
C PHE A 278 -22.77 -4.70 6.93
N GLN A 279 -22.18 -5.78 6.40
CA GLN A 279 -22.72 -6.50 5.24
C GLN A 279 -23.72 -7.59 5.61
N LYS A 280 -23.88 -7.93 6.90
CA LYS A 280 -24.71 -9.09 7.33
C LYS A 280 -24.30 -10.38 6.60
N GLU A 281 -23.01 -10.51 6.27
CA GLU A 281 -22.48 -11.62 5.50
C GLU A 281 -22.17 -12.81 6.41
N THR A 282 -22.54 -14.02 5.98
CA THR A 282 -22.08 -15.27 6.59
C THR A 282 -20.75 -15.68 5.98
N LEU A 283 -19.66 -15.46 6.72
CA LEU A 283 -18.31 -15.78 6.27
C LEU A 283 -17.99 -17.26 6.45
N ASN A 284 -17.43 -17.89 5.41
CA ASN A 284 -16.91 -19.27 5.43
C ASN A 284 -15.43 -19.30 5.01
N PRO A 285 -14.53 -18.61 5.73
CA PRO A 285 -13.14 -18.52 5.35
C PRO A 285 -12.43 -19.86 5.54
N THR A 286 -11.53 -20.17 4.62
CA THR A 286 -10.52 -21.20 4.81
C THR A 286 -9.59 -20.85 5.97
N TRP A 287 -8.85 -21.85 6.47
CA TRP A 287 -7.89 -21.65 7.56
C TRP A 287 -6.76 -20.68 7.17
N TYR A 288 -6.38 -20.62 5.89
CA TYR A 288 -5.31 -19.73 5.43
C TYR A 288 -5.82 -18.29 5.21
N GLU A 289 -7.06 -18.09 4.78
CA GLU A 289 -7.65 -16.73 4.72
C GLU A 289 -7.65 -16.07 6.09
N LYS A 290 -8.01 -16.80 7.15
CA LYS A 290 -7.93 -16.30 8.53
C LYS A 290 -6.53 -15.83 8.91
N LYS A 291 -5.49 -16.56 8.47
CA LYS A 291 -4.09 -16.18 8.69
C LYS A 291 -3.70 -14.92 7.89
N LEU A 292 -4.23 -14.78 6.68
CA LEU A 292 -3.92 -13.68 5.77
C LEU A 292 -4.61 -12.37 6.17
N TRP A 293 -5.75 -12.43 6.87
CA TRP A 293 -6.43 -11.25 7.42
C TRP A 293 -5.55 -10.45 8.38
N HIS A 294 -4.66 -11.11 9.12
CA HIS A 294 -3.66 -10.45 9.99
C HIS A 294 -2.78 -9.43 9.25
N TRP A 295 -2.73 -9.45 7.91
CA TRP A 295 -2.07 -8.37 7.16
C TRP A 295 -2.77 -7.02 7.38
N TYR A 296 -4.10 -6.95 7.36
CA TYR A 296 -4.83 -5.68 7.37
C TYR A 296 -5.80 -5.48 8.55
N ASP A 297 -6.04 -6.50 9.37
CA ASP A 297 -6.85 -6.38 10.58
C ASP A 297 -6.08 -5.60 11.65
N CYS A 298 -6.36 -4.30 11.76
CA CYS A 298 -5.60 -3.34 12.55
C CYS A 298 -5.66 -3.62 14.06
N THR A 299 -6.70 -4.32 14.50
CA THR A 299 -6.90 -4.75 15.90
C THR A 299 -5.76 -5.65 16.37
N ASP A 300 -5.21 -6.49 15.49
CA ASP A 300 -4.08 -7.38 15.79
C ASP A 300 -2.77 -6.64 16.10
N TRP A 301 -2.71 -5.36 15.74
CA TRP A 301 -1.54 -4.49 15.80
C TRP A 301 -1.72 -3.33 16.79
N ALA A 302 -2.80 -3.34 17.59
CA ALA A 302 -3.21 -2.21 18.43
C ALA A 302 -2.09 -1.63 19.30
N ILE A 303 -1.26 -2.48 19.92
CA ILE A 303 -0.13 -2.04 20.76
C ILE A 303 0.85 -1.10 20.03
N ASN A 304 0.98 -1.19 18.71
CA ASN A 304 1.85 -0.30 17.95
C ASN A 304 1.43 1.17 18.07
N LEU A 305 0.16 1.46 18.38
CA LEU A 305 -0.34 2.81 18.60
C LEU A 305 0.21 3.47 19.88
N TYR A 306 0.91 2.72 20.75
CA TYR A 306 1.76 3.32 21.78
C TYR A 306 2.69 4.40 21.20
N HIS A 307 3.22 4.19 19.98
CA HIS A 307 4.14 5.12 19.31
C HIS A 307 3.45 6.18 18.45
N CYS A 308 2.15 6.04 18.20
CA CYS A 308 1.39 6.93 17.32
C CYS A 308 0.13 7.44 18.03
N PRO A 309 0.18 8.65 18.64
CA PRO A 309 -0.99 9.27 19.23
C PRO A 309 -2.19 9.27 18.28
N THR A 310 -3.32 8.71 18.72
CA THR A 310 -4.47 8.50 17.86
C THR A 310 -5.69 9.27 18.38
N VAL A 311 -6.32 10.03 17.50
CA VAL A 311 -7.57 10.75 17.76
C VAL A 311 -8.62 10.20 16.80
N ALA A 312 -9.38 9.21 17.23
CA ALA A 312 -10.44 8.60 16.41
C ALA A 312 -11.65 9.54 16.32
N TYR A 313 -12.43 9.40 15.25
CA TYR A 313 -13.69 10.14 15.07
C TYR A 313 -14.81 9.25 14.53
N SER A 314 -16.01 9.41 15.08
CA SER A 314 -17.24 8.86 14.51
C SER A 314 -18.39 9.84 14.67
N GLY A 315 -19.33 9.83 13.73
CA GLY A 315 -20.66 10.37 13.99
C GLY A 315 -21.39 9.45 14.96
N GLU A 316 -22.15 10.02 15.91
CA GLU A 316 -22.92 9.26 16.90
C GLU A 316 -23.90 8.27 16.26
N LEU A 317 -24.51 8.66 15.14
CA LEU A 317 -25.51 7.88 14.41
C LEU A 317 -24.91 7.14 13.20
N ASP A 318 -23.59 7.10 13.08
CA ASP A 318 -22.90 6.41 12.01
C ASP A 318 -22.76 4.92 12.36
N ILE A 319 -23.33 4.04 11.53
CA ILE A 319 -23.17 2.59 11.67
C ILE A 319 -21.69 2.16 11.61
N GLN A 320 -20.83 2.91 10.90
CA GLN A 320 -19.39 2.63 10.85
C GLN A 320 -18.64 3.07 12.12
N LYS A 321 -19.33 3.61 13.14
CA LYS A 321 -18.75 3.80 14.49
C LYS A 321 -18.22 2.50 15.07
N GLN A 322 -18.83 1.36 14.74
CA GLN A 322 -18.41 0.02 15.16
C GLN A 322 -16.91 -0.25 14.97
N ALA A 323 -16.29 0.26 13.90
CA ALA A 323 -14.85 0.07 13.69
C ALA A 323 -14.00 0.74 14.78
N ALA A 324 -14.34 1.97 15.16
CA ALA A 324 -13.67 2.64 16.27
C ALA A 324 -13.94 1.91 17.60
N ASP A 325 -15.14 1.39 17.81
CA ASP A 325 -15.50 0.66 19.04
C ASP A 325 -14.68 -0.64 19.20
N ILE A 326 -14.44 -1.36 18.10
CA ILE A 326 -13.58 -2.56 18.13
C ILE A 326 -12.11 -2.18 18.35
N MET A 327 -11.63 -1.09 17.74
CA MET A 327 -10.28 -0.59 18.03
C MET A 327 -10.13 -0.11 19.48
N GLU A 328 -11.17 0.50 20.06
CA GLU A 328 -11.19 0.89 21.47
C GLU A 328 -11.00 -0.34 22.37
N ALA A 329 -11.77 -1.40 22.15
CA ALA A 329 -11.63 -2.65 22.90
C ALA A 329 -10.25 -3.32 22.71
N ALA A 330 -9.71 -3.28 21.48
CA ALA A 330 -8.38 -3.82 21.20
C ALA A 330 -7.25 -3.01 21.88
N LEU A 331 -7.42 -1.68 21.98
CA LEU A 331 -6.49 -0.79 22.67
C LEU A 331 -6.59 -0.91 24.19
N GLU A 332 -7.81 -1.03 24.73
CA GLU A 332 -8.05 -1.29 26.15
C GLU A 332 -7.37 -2.58 26.61
N ALA A 333 -7.43 -3.65 25.80
CA ALA A 333 -6.73 -4.91 26.07
C ALA A 333 -5.19 -4.79 26.10
N GLU A 334 -4.64 -3.73 25.52
CA GLU A 334 -3.21 -3.38 25.56
C GLU A 334 -2.91 -2.25 26.58
N GLY A 335 -3.91 -1.80 27.35
CA GLY A 335 -3.78 -0.76 28.37
C GLY A 335 -3.72 0.67 27.82
N ILE A 336 -4.30 0.90 26.63
CA ILE A 336 -4.33 2.22 25.98
C ILE A 336 -5.78 2.72 25.91
N ASP A 337 -6.06 3.82 26.61
CA ASP A 337 -7.35 4.51 26.49
C ASP A 337 -7.41 5.31 25.18
N MET A 338 -8.35 4.97 24.31
CA MET A 338 -8.49 5.65 23.03
C MET A 338 -9.20 6.99 23.18
N VAL A 339 -8.65 8.04 22.56
CA VAL A 339 -9.40 9.29 22.38
C VAL A 339 -10.37 9.14 21.21
N HIS A 340 -11.66 8.94 21.52
CA HIS A 340 -12.73 8.88 20.53
C HIS A 340 -13.58 10.14 20.54
N VAL A 341 -13.45 10.98 19.51
CA VAL A 341 -14.30 12.17 19.37
C VAL A 341 -15.62 11.75 18.70
N ILE A 342 -16.73 11.91 19.42
CA ILE A 342 -18.07 11.64 18.90
C ILE A 342 -18.72 12.94 18.40
N GLY A 343 -19.20 12.92 17.17
CA GLY A 343 -20.03 13.99 16.61
C GLY A 343 -21.50 13.77 16.97
N PRO A 344 -22.11 14.61 17.82
CA PRO A 344 -23.50 14.43 18.24
C PRO A 344 -24.45 14.50 17.04
N GLU A 345 -25.50 13.68 17.07
CA GLU A 345 -26.59 13.60 16.08
C GLU A 345 -26.10 13.48 14.62
N THR A 346 -24.88 12.95 14.42
CA THR A 346 -24.20 12.96 13.13
C THR A 346 -24.14 11.56 12.56
N LYS A 347 -24.60 11.39 11.31
CA LYS A 347 -24.45 10.15 10.52
C LYS A 347 -23.05 10.09 9.88
N HIS A 348 -22.94 9.52 8.68
CA HIS A 348 -21.67 9.33 7.96
C HIS A 348 -21.08 10.63 7.36
N ARG A 349 -20.67 11.55 8.23
CA ARG A 349 -19.95 12.80 7.89
C ARG A 349 -19.15 13.32 9.09
N ILE A 350 -18.30 14.30 8.85
CA ILE A 350 -17.56 14.99 9.92
C ILE A 350 -18.42 16.12 10.50
N HIS A 351 -18.72 16.06 11.79
CA HIS A 351 -19.44 17.09 12.52
C HIS A 351 -18.59 18.37 12.63
N PRO A 352 -19.14 19.57 12.37
CA PRO A 352 -18.37 20.82 12.35
C PRO A 352 -17.60 21.12 13.64
N ASP A 353 -18.20 20.91 14.82
CA ASP A 353 -17.51 21.22 16.09
C ASP A 353 -16.46 20.16 16.43
N SER A 354 -16.75 18.90 16.13
CA SER A 354 -15.81 17.80 16.31
C SER A 354 -14.58 18.01 15.43
N LYS A 355 -14.77 18.55 14.21
CA LYS A 355 -13.67 18.95 13.31
C LYS A 355 -12.72 19.95 13.97
N ILE A 356 -13.26 20.94 14.68
CA ILE A 356 -12.46 21.96 15.39
C ILE A 356 -11.68 21.30 16.53
N GLU A 357 -12.34 20.45 17.32
CA GLU A 357 -11.70 19.77 18.45
C GLU A 357 -10.59 18.81 18.00
N ILE A 358 -10.83 18.04 16.94
CA ILE A 358 -9.84 17.15 16.32
C ILE A 358 -8.63 17.99 15.86
N ASP A 359 -8.85 19.09 15.14
CA ASP A 359 -7.76 19.93 14.65
C ASP A 359 -6.97 20.56 15.80
N ARG A 360 -7.64 21.00 16.87
CA ARG A 360 -6.99 21.50 18.09
C ARG A 360 -6.06 20.44 18.71
N ARG A 361 -6.52 19.19 18.84
CA ARG A 361 -5.70 18.09 19.37
C ARG A 361 -4.49 17.80 18.49
N LEU A 362 -4.69 17.67 17.17
CA LEU A 362 -3.60 17.42 16.22
C LEU A 362 -2.61 18.59 16.18
N GLN A 363 -3.07 19.84 16.28
CA GLN A 363 -2.18 21.00 16.40
C GLN A 363 -1.30 20.90 17.65
N ASN A 364 -1.85 20.52 18.80
CA ASN A 364 -1.08 20.36 20.04
C ASN A 364 -0.07 19.22 19.95
N LEU A 365 -0.48 18.04 19.45
CA LEU A 365 0.43 16.93 19.20
C LEU A 365 1.54 17.31 18.22
N GLY A 366 1.20 18.07 17.18
CA GLY A 366 2.15 18.56 16.19
C GLY A 366 3.19 19.55 16.73
N ARG A 367 2.95 20.21 17.88
CA ARG A 367 3.97 21.05 18.53
C ARG A 367 5.11 20.21 19.10
N ARG A 368 4.80 19.04 19.65
CA ARG A 368 5.80 18.06 20.13
C ARG A 368 6.45 17.32 18.95
N GLY A 369 5.64 16.95 17.96
CA GLY A 369 6.04 16.05 16.88
C GLY A 369 6.28 14.62 17.39
N ARG A 370 6.58 13.70 16.48
CA ARG A 370 6.83 12.29 16.84
C ARG A 370 8.13 12.15 17.63
N GLU A 371 8.22 11.15 18.49
CA GLU A 371 9.48 10.79 19.13
C GLU A 371 10.41 10.11 18.11
N SER A 372 11.73 10.37 18.18
CA SER A 372 12.68 9.79 17.19
C SER A 372 13.48 8.63 17.77
N TYR A 373 13.82 8.70 19.06
CA TYR A 373 14.63 7.72 19.78
C TYR A 373 14.03 7.48 21.18
N PRO A 374 12.83 6.89 21.27
CA PRO A 374 12.23 6.61 22.58
C PRO A 374 13.07 5.59 23.35
N LEU A 375 13.04 5.67 24.68
CA LEU A 375 13.72 4.70 25.54
C LEU A 375 12.96 3.37 25.65
N HIS A 376 11.64 3.41 25.45
CA HIS A 376 10.76 2.25 25.45
C HIS A 376 10.20 2.01 24.04
N VAL A 377 10.20 0.77 23.56
CA VAL A 377 9.67 0.36 22.25
C VAL A 377 8.82 -0.89 22.35
N GLU A 378 7.53 -0.74 22.06
CA GLU A 378 6.62 -1.83 21.68
C GLU A 378 6.58 -2.04 20.16
N LEU A 379 6.60 -3.30 19.72
CA LEU A 379 6.31 -3.68 18.34
C LEU A 379 5.62 -5.05 18.28
N ALA A 380 4.39 -5.08 17.79
CA ALA A 380 3.72 -6.30 17.33
C ALA A 380 3.78 -6.40 15.80
N THR A 381 3.95 -7.62 15.30
CA THR A 381 3.89 -7.92 13.87
C THR A 381 3.54 -9.37 13.57
N TRP A 382 2.97 -9.61 12.39
CA TRP A 382 2.62 -10.95 11.89
C TRP A 382 3.42 -11.34 10.64
N THR A 383 4.12 -10.37 10.05
CA THR A 383 4.87 -10.54 8.81
C THR A 383 6.06 -9.59 8.79
N LEU A 384 7.17 -10.00 8.17
CA LEU A 384 8.33 -9.12 8.02
C LEU A 384 8.08 -7.93 7.09
N LYS A 385 6.89 -7.78 6.48
CA LYS A 385 6.52 -6.58 5.74
C LYS A 385 6.57 -5.31 6.59
N TYR A 386 6.05 -5.38 7.82
CA TYR A 386 6.05 -4.27 8.78
C TYR A 386 6.86 -4.68 10.00
N ASN A 387 8.18 -4.56 9.89
CA ASN A 387 9.13 -5.15 10.83
C ASN A 387 9.95 -4.12 11.62
N ARG A 388 9.57 -2.84 11.59
CA ARG A 388 10.36 -1.76 12.17
C ARG A 388 9.53 -0.88 13.07
N MET A 389 10.12 -0.52 14.21
CA MET A 389 9.63 0.53 15.10
C MET A 389 10.81 1.33 15.63
N HIS A 390 10.90 2.62 15.25
CA HIS A 390 11.99 3.52 15.64
C HIS A 390 13.39 2.96 15.33
N TRP A 391 14.19 2.67 16.36
CA TRP A 391 15.56 2.14 16.26
C TRP A 391 15.60 0.61 16.26
N LEU A 392 14.46 -0.07 16.41
CA LEU A 392 14.33 -1.52 16.42
C LEU A 392 13.84 -2.04 15.06
N THR A 393 14.44 -3.13 14.58
CA THR A 393 14.03 -3.84 13.36
C THR A 393 14.05 -5.34 13.61
N ILE A 394 12.92 -6.01 13.43
CA ILE A 394 12.82 -7.47 13.44
C ILE A 394 13.37 -8.00 12.11
N GLU A 395 14.39 -8.85 12.15
CA GLU A 395 15.04 -9.42 10.97
C GLU A 395 14.62 -10.88 10.70
N GLY A 396 13.90 -11.52 11.63
CA GLY A 396 13.38 -12.88 11.48
C GLY A 396 12.30 -13.23 12.49
N LEU A 397 11.32 -14.01 12.04
CA LEU A 397 10.23 -14.57 12.86
C LEU A 397 10.48 -16.05 13.14
N GLY A 398 9.80 -16.62 14.14
CA GLY A 398 9.70 -18.07 14.30
C GLY A 398 8.73 -18.68 13.29
N GLU A 399 7.61 -17.99 13.07
CA GLU A 399 6.58 -18.35 12.10
C GLU A 399 5.83 -17.09 11.60
N HIS A 400 5.80 -16.85 10.29
CA HIS A 400 4.90 -15.86 9.69
C HIS A 400 3.43 -16.21 9.95
N TRP A 401 2.59 -15.17 10.07
CA TRP A 401 1.17 -15.26 10.38
C TRP A 401 0.86 -15.85 11.75
N SER A 402 1.83 -15.76 12.66
CA SER A 402 1.65 -15.92 14.10
C SER A 402 2.13 -14.66 14.79
N ARG A 403 1.38 -14.17 15.79
CA ARG A 403 1.70 -12.90 16.46
C ARG A 403 3.12 -12.92 17.02
N ALA A 404 3.93 -11.99 16.56
CA ALA A 404 5.23 -11.70 17.09
C ALA A 404 5.20 -10.38 17.87
N ARG A 405 5.96 -10.30 18.96
CA ARG A 405 6.04 -9.12 19.82
C ARG A 405 7.46 -8.89 20.31
N VAL A 406 7.85 -7.62 20.38
CA VAL A 406 9.03 -7.16 21.09
C VAL A 406 8.65 -5.99 21.98
N THR A 407 9.00 -6.09 23.26
CA THR A 407 9.07 -4.96 24.19
C THR A 407 10.55 -4.69 24.48
N ALA A 408 10.98 -3.44 24.38
CA ALA A 408 12.37 -3.06 24.55
C ALA A 408 12.54 -1.81 25.41
N ASP A 409 13.39 -1.89 26.43
CA ASP A 409 13.62 -0.81 27.40
C ASP A 409 15.10 -0.48 27.53
N VAL A 410 15.44 0.78 27.30
CA VAL A 410 16.76 1.33 27.63
C VAL A 410 16.79 1.66 29.12
N VAL A 411 17.55 0.87 29.88
CA VAL A 411 17.66 1.02 31.34
C VAL A 411 19.02 1.64 31.69
N GLY A 412 18.99 2.85 32.26
CA GLY A 412 20.20 3.61 32.57
C GLY A 412 21.04 3.93 31.33
N ARG A 413 22.37 3.86 31.45
CA ARG A 413 23.33 4.26 30.39
C ARG A 413 24.17 3.11 29.84
N SER A 414 23.83 1.87 30.12
CA SER A 414 24.60 0.71 29.63
C SER A 414 23.80 -0.58 29.53
N ARG A 415 22.46 -0.51 29.55
CA ARG A 415 21.60 -1.71 29.55
C ARG A 415 20.39 -1.55 28.63
N LEU A 416 20.10 -2.59 27.86
CA LEU A 416 18.91 -2.73 27.03
C LEU A 416 18.19 -4.03 27.43
N GLU A 417 16.97 -3.93 27.93
CA GLU A 417 16.14 -5.08 28.31
C GLU A 417 15.11 -5.36 27.23
N LEU A 418 14.86 -6.64 26.95
CA LEU A 418 14.04 -7.12 25.84
C LEU A 418 13.18 -8.31 26.29
N SER A 419 11.90 -8.27 25.97
CA SER A 419 10.99 -9.42 26.00
C SER A 419 10.51 -9.72 24.60
N THR A 420 10.58 -10.98 24.17
CA THR A 420 10.27 -11.37 22.80
C THR A 420 9.30 -12.54 22.71
N LYS A 421 8.43 -12.51 21.70
CA LYS A 421 7.57 -13.62 21.29
C LYS A 421 7.66 -13.82 19.80
N ASN A 422 7.88 -15.06 19.35
CA ASN A 422 7.96 -15.43 17.94
C ASN A 422 9.05 -14.67 17.13
N ILE A 423 10.18 -14.33 17.77
CA ILE A 423 11.30 -13.63 17.13
C ILE A 423 12.53 -14.52 17.05
N THR A 424 13.21 -14.50 15.90
CA THR A 424 14.47 -15.22 15.67
C THR A 424 15.65 -14.33 15.32
N GLY A 425 15.40 -13.05 14.99
CA GLY A 425 16.47 -12.07 14.79
C GLY A 425 15.99 -10.64 14.90
N MET A 426 16.85 -9.77 15.42
CA MET A 426 16.59 -8.34 15.61
C MET A 426 17.84 -7.52 15.35
N LYS A 427 17.64 -6.28 14.95
CA LYS A 427 18.65 -5.25 14.76
C LYS A 427 18.24 -3.99 15.52
N PHE A 428 19.21 -3.40 16.19
CA PHE A 428 19.09 -2.12 16.90
C PHE A 428 20.01 -1.10 16.22
N SER A 429 19.52 0.11 15.99
CA SER A 429 20.26 1.14 15.25
C SER A 429 19.93 2.54 15.77
N PHE A 430 20.82 3.06 16.60
CA PHE A 430 20.86 4.47 16.96
C PHE A 430 21.85 5.17 16.04
N SER A 431 21.39 6.22 15.35
CA SER A 431 22.25 6.98 14.45
C SER A 431 23.20 7.89 15.24
N SER A 432 24.14 8.51 14.54
CA SER A 432 25.14 9.43 15.11
C SER A 432 24.48 10.47 16.02
N GLY A 433 25.01 10.66 17.23
CA GLY A 433 24.49 11.61 18.22
C GLY A 433 23.32 11.13 19.08
N HIS A 434 22.75 9.94 18.82
CA HIS A 434 21.46 9.55 19.40
C HIS A 434 21.50 8.31 20.31
N SER A 435 22.62 7.59 20.41
CA SER A 435 22.71 6.48 21.36
C SER A 435 22.61 7.01 22.80
N PRO A 436 21.74 6.42 23.64
CA PRO A 436 21.60 6.81 25.05
C PRO A 436 22.71 6.24 25.95
N PHE A 437 23.57 5.37 25.41
CA PHE A 437 24.55 4.63 26.18
C PHE A 437 25.86 5.41 26.39
N ASP A 438 26.56 5.11 27.48
CA ASP A 438 27.89 5.62 27.79
C ASP A 438 28.94 4.99 26.87
N ILE A 439 29.69 5.84 26.14
CA ILE A 439 30.70 5.43 25.17
C ILE A 439 31.85 4.64 25.80
N LEU A 440 32.10 4.81 27.10
CA LEU A 440 33.19 4.12 27.81
C LEU A 440 32.76 2.73 28.32
N ARG A 441 31.45 2.44 28.35
CA ARG A 441 30.91 1.20 28.91
C ARG A 441 30.48 0.24 27.81
N GLN A 442 30.63 -1.05 28.10
CA GLN A 442 30.01 -2.09 27.27
C GLN A 442 28.50 -2.08 27.52
N VAL A 443 27.70 -2.21 26.46
CA VAL A 443 26.24 -2.33 26.59
C VAL A 443 25.91 -3.78 26.94
N THR A 444 25.13 -3.97 27.99
CA THR A 444 24.54 -5.26 28.34
C THR A 444 23.15 -5.34 27.72
N VAL A 445 22.91 -6.37 26.91
CA VAL A 445 21.58 -6.62 26.35
C VAL A 445 21.00 -7.83 27.05
N VAL A 446 19.84 -7.67 27.68
CA VAL A 446 19.13 -8.75 28.38
C VAL A 446 17.90 -9.10 27.58
N VAL A 447 17.84 -10.31 27.05
CA VAL A 447 16.75 -10.77 26.18
C VAL A 447 16.18 -12.07 26.70
N ASP A 448 14.87 -12.09 26.99
CA ASP A 448 14.17 -13.24 27.58
C ASP A 448 14.90 -13.79 28.83
N GLY A 449 15.45 -12.89 29.66
CA GLY A 449 16.24 -13.23 30.86
C GLY A 449 17.70 -13.62 30.61
N GLN A 450 18.15 -13.73 29.36
CA GLN A 450 19.53 -14.03 29.02
C GLN A 450 20.36 -12.75 28.86
N GLU A 451 21.45 -12.60 29.62
CA GLU A 451 22.37 -11.48 29.48
C GLU A 451 23.42 -11.71 28.39
N LEU A 452 23.67 -10.68 27.58
CA LEU A 452 24.60 -10.68 26.47
C LEU A 452 25.47 -9.42 26.48
N ALA A 453 26.78 -9.61 26.32
CA ALA A 453 27.72 -8.52 26.13
C ALA A 453 27.65 -8.01 24.67
N ALA A 454 27.17 -6.78 24.47
CA ALA A 454 27.06 -6.14 23.15
C ALA A 454 28.21 -5.14 22.91
N PRO A 455 28.39 -4.63 21.67
CA PRO A 455 29.43 -3.65 21.38
C PRO A 455 29.26 -2.36 22.19
N ARG A 456 30.37 -1.64 22.41
CA ARG A 456 30.34 -0.26 22.93
C ARG A 456 29.75 0.70 21.88
N PRO A 457 29.10 1.80 22.29
CA PRO A 457 28.77 2.89 21.38
C PRO A 457 30.04 3.46 20.72
N ARG A 458 29.89 3.98 19.51
CA ARG A 458 30.99 4.61 18.77
C ARG A 458 31.26 6.02 19.29
N SER A 459 32.40 6.60 18.94
CA SER A 459 32.81 7.95 19.40
C SER A 459 31.85 9.06 18.96
N ASP A 460 31.12 8.87 17.87
CA ASP A 460 30.08 9.77 17.38
C ASP A 460 28.73 9.55 18.07
N ARG A 461 28.68 8.70 19.11
CA ARG A 461 27.47 8.30 19.84
C ARG A 461 26.43 7.58 18.97
N SER A 462 26.85 6.91 17.90
CA SER A 462 26.04 5.88 17.25
C SER A 462 26.16 4.54 17.99
N TRP A 463 25.13 3.70 17.91
CA TRP A 463 25.19 2.34 18.41
C TRP A 463 24.42 1.38 17.51
N PHE A 464 25.05 0.24 17.23
CA PHE A 464 24.48 -0.83 16.43
C PHE A 464 24.71 -2.16 17.15
N CYS A 465 23.65 -2.94 17.25
CA CYS A 465 23.73 -4.31 17.72
C CYS A 465 22.72 -5.15 16.92
N ARG A 466 23.09 -6.40 16.66
CA ARG A 466 22.22 -7.40 16.05
C ARG A 466 22.16 -8.59 16.98
N LEU A 467 20.97 -9.15 17.17
CA LEU A 467 20.74 -10.38 17.90
C LEU A 467 20.18 -11.45 16.99
N THR A 468 20.63 -12.68 17.20
CA THR A 468 20.12 -13.87 16.50
C THR A 468 19.85 -14.98 17.50
N LYS A 469 18.71 -15.65 17.35
CA LYS A 469 18.33 -16.80 18.16
C LYS A 469 18.89 -18.07 17.54
N ARG A 470 19.64 -18.85 18.32
CA ARG A 470 20.17 -20.16 17.98
C ARG A 470 19.49 -21.23 18.85
N LYS A 471 19.83 -22.51 18.63
CA LYS A 471 19.30 -23.63 19.42
C LYS A 471 19.61 -23.49 20.91
N ASP A 472 20.76 -22.89 21.23
CA ASP A 472 21.33 -22.67 22.57
C ASP A 472 21.09 -21.24 23.10
N GLY A 473 20.08 -20.54 22.57
CA GLY A 473 19.67 -19.21 23.01
C GLY A 473 20.11 -18.06 22.10
N TRP A 474 20.02 -16.84 22.61
CA TRP A 474 20.35 -15.62 21.88
C TRP A 474 21.86 -15.39 21.79
N ARG A 475 22.31 -14.79 20.69
CA ARG A 475 23.72 -14.40 20.48
C ARG A 475 23.80 -13.03 19.82
N VAL A 476 24.85 -12.28 20.14
CA VAL A 476 25.21 -11.03 19.45
C VAL A 476 25.84 -11.34 18.09
N GLY A 477 25.43 -10.62 17.06
CA GLY A 477 25.86 -10.80 15.68
C GLY A 477 25.12 -11.92 14.95
N GLY A 478 25.73 -12.43 13.89
CA GLY A 478 25.14 -13.46 13.02
C GLY A 478 24.09 -12.92 12.03
N ARG A 479 23.40 -13.84 11.35
CA ARG A 479 22.23 -13.57 10.50
C ARG A 479 21.02 -14.33 11.06
N ALA A 480 19.84 -13.72 11.04
CA ALA A 480 18.59 -14.40 11.39
C ALA A 480 18.45 -15.68 10.53
N GLY A 481 18.17 -16.82 11.16
CA GLY A 481 18.12 -18.14 10.50
C GLY A 481 19.44 -18.93 10.47
N GLY A 482 20.54 -18.40 11.00
CA GLY A 482 21.82 -19.12 11.19
C GLY A 482 22.93 -18.77 10.18
N HIS A 483 24.10 -19.42 10.33
CA HIS A 483 25.20 -19.33 9.36
C HIS A 483 24.95 -20.30 8.20
N GLY A 484 24.60 -19.77 7.03
CA GLY A 484 24.44 -20.55 5.81
C GLY A 484 24.01 -19.69 4.63
N ALA A 485 24.29 -20.16 3.42
CA ALA A 485 23.88 -19.53 2.16
C ALA A 485 22.41 -19.83 1.79
N GLY A 486 21.64 -20.47 2.68
CA GLY A 486 20.26 -20.90 2.42
C GLY A 486 19.25 -19.75 2.33
N LEU A 487 18.15 -20.02 1.61
CA LEU A 487 17.01 -19.11 1.53
C LEU A 487 16.37 -18.90 2.89
N ARG A 488 15.83 -17.70 3.11
CA ARG A 488 15.03 -17.35 4.27
C ARG A 488 14.02 -16.27 3.94
N LYS A 489 12.93 -16.23 4.69
CA LYS A 489 12.02 -15.09 4.68
C LYS A 489 12.74 -13.87 5.27
N ARG A 490 12.59 -12.72 4.62
CA ARG A 490 13.13 -11.42 5.05
C ARG A 490 12.18 -10.32 4.57
N HIS A 491 12.33 -9.11 5.11
CA HIS A 491 11.57 -7.94 4.62
C HIS A 491 11.65 -7.80 3.09
N ASP A 492 10.49 -7.58 2.47
CA ASP A 492 10.23 -7.58 1.02
C ASP A 492 10.61 -8.88 0.28
N LEU A 493 10.74 -9.98 1.03
CA LEU A 493 10.94 -11.34 0.54
C LEU A 493 10.40 -12.37 1.56
N GLN A 494 9.12 -12.27 1.92
CA GLN A 494 8.44 -13.08 2.93
C GLN A 494 7.11 -13.73 2.51
N GLY A 495 6.58 -13.43 1.33
CA GLY A 495 5.23 -13.85 0.93
C GLY A 495 4.13 -13.07 1.66
N PRO A 496 2.84 -13.33 1.36
CA PRO A 496 2.30 -14.33 0.44
C PRO A 496 2.36 -13.84 -1.02
N ILE A 497 1.64 -14.48 -1.95
CA ILE A 497 1.70 -14.15 -3.39
C ILE A 497 1.56 -12.64 -3.66
N ASP A 498 0.64 -11.97 -2.96
CA ASP A 498 0.36 -10.54 -3.13
C ASP A 498 1.56 -9.61 -2.84
N ASP A 499 2.53 -10.03 -2.02
CA ASP A 499 3.70 -9.20 -1.67
C ASP A 499 4.58 -8.89 -2.89
N ALA A 500 4.61 -9.78 -3.88
CA ALA A 500 5.36 -9.57 -5.12
C ALA A 500 4.88 -8.34 -5.92
N PHE A 501 3.64 -7.89 -5.70
CA PHE A 501 3.00 -6.80 -6.44
C PHE A 501 3.08 -5.44 -5.70
N MET A 502 3.78 -5.39 -4.56
CA MET A 502 4.10 -4.16 -3.84
C MET A 502 5.50 -3.60 -4.22
N ASP A 503 6.13 -4.18 -5.24
CA ASP A 503 7.35 -3.69 -5.88
C ASP A 503 7.28 -3.93 -7.40
N SER A 504 8.29 -3.46 -8.12
CA SER A 504 8.54 -3.69 -9.54
C SER A 504 8.31 -5.15 -9.92
N PHE A 505 7.33 -5.40 -10.80
CA PHE A 505 7.07 -6.74 -11.36
C PHE A 505 6.97 -6.73 -12.89
N LEU A 506 7.18 -7.90 -13.50
CA LEU A 506 7.06 -8.14 -14.93
C LEU A 506 6.27 -9.43 -15.19
N PHE A 507 5.18 -9.33 -15.95
CA PHE A 507 4.47 -10.50 -16.47
C PHE A 507 5.24 -11.10 -17.64
N VAL A 508 5.54 -12.38 -17.54
CA VAL A 508 6.28 -13.15 -18.54
C VAL A 508 5.33 -14.14 -19.19
N ARG A 509 4.89 -13.80 -20.40
CA ARG A 509 3.97 -14.60 -21.21
C ARG A 509 4.70 -15.78 -21.86
N PRO A 510 4.13 -16.99 -21.85
CA PRO A 510 4.71 -18.14 -22.54
C PRO A 510 4.71 -17.96 -24.07
N THR A 511 5.66 -18.59 -24.76
CA THR A 511 5.70 -18.65 -26.24
C THR A 511 5.67 -20.06 -26.82
N GLY A 512 5.91 -21.08 -26.00
CA GLY A 512 5.86 -22.49 -26.40
C GLY A 512 4.46 -23.09 -26.29
N LYS A 513 4.35 -24.35 -26.72
CA LYS A 513 3.13 -25.16 -26.57
C LYS A 513 2.98 -25.58 -25.09
N PRO A 514 1.78 -25.46 -24.49
CA PRO A 514 1.52 -25.97 -23.15
C PRO A 514 1.53 -27.50 -23.13
N LEU A 515 1.89 -28.06 -21.97
CA LEU A 515 1.86 -29.51 -21.70
C LEU A 515 0.46 -30.08 -21.97
N ASN A 516 -0.58 -29.32 -21.62
CA ASN A 516 -1.97 -29.70 -21.75
C ASN A 516 -2.80 -28.52 -22.29
N GLU A 517 -3.73 -28.79 -23.20
CA GLU A 517 -4.56 -27.76 -23.84
C GLU A 517 -5.35 -26.93 -22.81
N LYS A 518 -6.00 -27.62 -21.86
CA LYS A 518 -6.75 -27.00 -20.76
C LYS A 518 -5.91 -26.06 -19.89
N THR A 519 -4.64 -26.42 -19.66
CA THR A 519 -3.68 -25.56 -18.94
C THR A 519 -3.39 -24.31 -19.76
N GLY A 520 -3.17 -24.46 -21.07
CA GLY A 520 -2.96 -23.34 -21.99
C GLY A 520 -4.13 -22.34 -22.00
N GLU A 521 -5.35 -22.84 -22.13
CA GLU A 521 -6.57 -22.02 -22.11
C GLU A 521 -6.73 -21.25 -20.80
N TRP A 522 -6.54 -21.94 -19.67
CA TRP A 522 -6.63 -21.32 -18.35
C TRP A 522 -5.56 -20.24 -18.15
N VAL A 523 -4.30 -20.51 -18.53
CA VAL A 523 -3.20 -19.55 -18.44
C VAL A 523 -3.48 -18.30 -19.27
N GLN A 524 -3.98 -18.46 -20.49
CA GLN A 524 -4.33 -17.31 -21.35
C GLN A 524 -5.45 -16.47 -20.73
N SER A 525 -6.49 -17.14 -20.20
CA SER A 525 -7.61 -16.48 -19.52
C SER A 525 -7.15 -15.69 -18.29
N GLU A 526 -6.37 -16.32 -17.40
CA GLU A 526 -5.94 -15.72 -16.14
C GLU A 526 -4.88 -14.64 -16.33
N LEU A 527 -3.96 -14.78 -17.31
CA LEU A 527 -3.04 -13.70 -17.68
C LEU A 527 -3.80 -12.48 -18.23
N LYS A 528 -4.77 -12.70 -19.12
CA LYS A 528 -5.61 -11.62 -19.65
C LYS A 528 -6.37 -10.92 -18.53
N ARG A 529 -6.96 -11.69 -17.61
CA ARG A 529 -7.63 -11.17 -16.42
C ARG A 529 -6.65 -10.35 -15.57
N ALA A 530 -5.47 -10.87 -15.26
CA ALA A 530 -4.47 -10.18 -14.45
C ALA A 530 -4.11 -8.80 -15.03
N ILE A 531 -3.88 -8.71 -16.34
CA ILE A 531 -3.57 -7.45 -17.04
C ILE A 531 -4.74 -6.46 -16.95
N VAL A 532 -5.95 -6.91 -17.29
CA VAL A 532 -7.16 -6.07 -17.29
C VAL A 532 -7.44 -5.53 -15.89
N HIS A 533 -7.34 -6.39 -14.88
CA HIS A 533 -7.74 -6.07 -13.51
C HIS A 533 -6.67 -5.30 -12.74
N TRP A 534 -5.38 -5.47 -13.07
CA TRP A 534 -4.33 -4.57 -12.57
C TRP A 534 -4.64 -3.11 -12.95
N ARG A 535 -5.00 -2.86 -14.22
CA ARG A 535 -5.40 -1.53 -14.69
C ARG A 535 -6.66 -1.03 -14.01
N LYS A 536 -7.70 -1.87 -13.86
CA LYS A 536 -8.95 -1.45 -13.21
C LYS A 536 -8.77 -1.10 -11.73
N GLN A 537 -8.07 -1.95 -10.96
CA GLN A 537 -8.04 -1.87 -9.50
C GLN A 537 -6.86 -1.10 -8.93
N PHE A 538 -5.73 -1.06 -9.65
CA PHE A 538 -4.51 -0.37 -9.23
C PHE A 538 -4.08 0.73 -10.20
N ARG A 539 -4.92 1.05 -11.20
CA ARG A 539 -4.77 2.23 -12.07
C ARG A 539 -3.36 2.38 -12.62
N GLY A 540 -2.82 1.27 -13.12
CA GLY A 540 -1.52 1.23 -13.76
C GLY A 540 -1.46 0.13 -14.82
N HIS A 541 -0.37 0.07 -15.57
CA HIS A 541 -0.23 -0.80 -16.72
C HIS A 541 0.76 -1.91 -16.41
N ALA A 542 0.26 -3.14 -16.29
CA ALA A 542 1.12 -4.30 -16.07
C ALA A 542 2.12 -4.39 -17.23
N ARG A 543 3.42 -4.46 -16.90
CA ARG A 543 4.47 -4.69 -17.89
C ARG A 543 4.41 -6.15 -18.31
N VAL A 544 4.39 -6.41 -19.62
CA VAL A 544 4.33 -7.76 -20.19
C VAL A 544 5.44 -7.94 -21.20
N LYS A 545 6.19 -9.04 -21.09
CA LYS A 545 7.17 -9.49 -22.10
C LYS A 545 6.93 -10.95 -22.42
N LYS A 546 7.33 -11.39 -23.62
CA LYS A 546 7.46 -12.82 -23.89
C LYS A 546 8.63 -13.39 -23.08
N ASP A 547 8.55 -14.65 -22.70
CA ASP A 547 9.65 -15.39 -22.07
C ASP A 547 10.99 -15.31 -22.84
N THR A 548 10.94 -15.22 -24.18
CA THR A 548 12.10 -15.05 -25.07
C THR A 548 12.66 -13.61 -25.11
N GLU A 549 11.93 -12.63 -24.59
CA GLU A 549 12.28 -11.20 -24.61
C GLU A 549 12.78 -10.70 -23.24
N VAL A 550 12.75 -11.56 -22.22
CA VAL A 550 13.24 -11.23 -20.87
C VAL A 550 14.77 -11.14 -20.89
N THR A 551 15.29 -10.04 -20.38
CA THR A 551 16.72 -9.74 -20.29
C THR A 551 17.25 -9.91 -18.87
N ASP A 552 18.57 -9.94 -18.70
CA ASP A 552 19.21 -9.96 -17.37
C ASP A 552 18.88 -8.73 -16.52
N GLU A 553 18.67 -7.56 -17.16
CA GLU A 553 18.26 -6.35 -16.44
C GLU A 553 16.82 -6.47 -15.91
N ASP A 554 15.93 -7.15 -16.63
CA ASP A 554 14.59 -7.45 -16.13
C ASP A 554 14.66 -8.38 -14.90
N ILE A 555 15.48 -9.43 -14.96
CA ILE A 555 15.70 -10.39 -13.86
C ILE A 555 16.28 -9.70 -12.60
N LYS A 556 17.15 -8.71 -12.81
CA LYS A 556 17.74 -7.91 -11.73
C LYS A 556 16.72 -6.92 -11.14
N GLY A 557 15.96 -6.25 -12.01
CA GLY A 557 15.16 -5.08 -11.69
C GLY A 557 13.71 -5.35 -11.26
N ALA A 558 13.19 -6.56 -11.43
CA ALA A 558 11.79 -6.87 -11.14
C ALA A 558 11.57 -8.28 -10.57
N ASN A 559 10.45 -8.42 -9.85
CA ASN A 559 9.83 -9.70 -9.59
C ASN A 559 9.29 -10.27 -10.91
N LEU A 560 9.49 -11.57 -11.16
CA LEU A 560 9.10 -12.21 -12.42
C LEU A 560 7.85 -13.03 -12.20
N VAL A 561 6.79 -12.73 -12.94
CA VAL A 561 5.52 -13.46 -12.87
C VAL A 561 5.44 -14.35 -14.10
N LEU A 562 5.77 -15.63 -13.93
CA LEU A 562 5.88 -16.60 -14.99
C LEU A 562 4.53 -17.28 -15.21
N TRP A 563 3.98 -17.11 -16.40
CA TRP A 563 2.73 -17.73 -16.82
C TRP A 563 3.01 -18.94 -17.71
N GLY A 564 2.24 -20.00 -17.57
CA GLY A 564 2.41 -21.25 -18.32
C GLY A 564 2.90 -22.39 -17.44
N ASP A 565 3.53 -23.34 -18.12
CA ASP A 565 4.14 -24.56 -17.58
C ASP A 565 5.58 -24.68 -18.10
N PRO A 566 6.37 -25.68 -17.64
CA PRO A 566 7.76 -25.81 -18.05
C PRO A 566 7.97 -26.03 -19.56
N GLN A 567 6.95 -26.49 -20.30
CA GLN A 567 7.04 -26.69 -21.75
C GLN A 567 6.75 -25.40 -22.52
N SER A 568 5.79 -24.61 -22.06
CA SER A 568 5.32 -23.40 -22.72
C SER A 568 6.12 -22.14 -22.37
N ASN A 569 6.76 -22.10 -21.20
CA ASN A 569 7.54 -20.93 -20.75
C ASN A 569 9.01 -21.30 -20.50
N LYS A 570 9.90 -20.84 -21.39
CA LYS A 570 11.35 -21.13 -21.33
C LYS A 570 12.02 -20.66 -20.06
N LEU A 571 11.56 -19.54 -19.50
CA LEU A 571 12.11 -19.00 -18.27
C LEU A 571 11.65 -19.82 -17.05
N LEU A 572 10.40 -20.31 -17.08
CA LEU A 572 9.89 -21.23 -16.07
C LEU A 572 10.64 -22.56 -16.13
N ALA A 573 10.87 -23.12 -17.31
CA ALA A 573 11.67 -24.32 -17.54
C ALA A 573 13.07 -24.21 -16.90
N ARG A 574 13.70 -23.02 -17.00
CA ARG A 574 15.04 -22.74 -16.45
C ARG A 574 15.09 -22.70 -14.91
N VAL A 575 13.96 -22.48 -14.23
CA VAL A 575 13.93 -22.31 -12.78
C VAL A 575 13.17 -23.39 -12.03
N VAL A 576 12.27 -24.14 -12.68
CA VAL A 576 11.34 -25.07 -12.03
C VAL A 576 12.04 -26.11 -11.14
N ASP A 577 13.17 -26.67 -11.59
CA ASP A 577 13.94 -27.67 -10.82
C ASP A 577 14.58 -27.13 -9.53
N ARG A 578 14.55 -25.81 -9.33
CA ARG A 578 15.05 -25.11 -8.13
C ARG A 578 13.92 -24.53 -7.27
N LEU A 579 12.67 -24.80 -7.64
CA LEU A 579 11.48 -24.46 -6.86
C LEU A 579 11.08 -25.67 -5.99
N PRO A 580 10.31 -25.46 -4.91
CA PRO A 580 9.89 -26.55 -4.03
C PRO A 580 8.67 -27.29 -4.61
N LEU A 581 8.80 -27.75 -5.87
CA LEU A 581 7.82 -28.57 -6.55
C LEU A 581 8.48 -29.47 -7.60
N THR A 582 7.81 -30.54 -7.99
CA THR A 582 8.14 -31.33 -9.18
C THR A 582 6.98 -31.25 -10.16
N TRP A 583 7.25 -30.94 -11.42
CA TRP A 583 6.24 -30.74 -12.45
C TRP A 583 6.60 -31.53 -13.71
N GLY A 584 5.94 -32.68 -13.89
CA GLY A 584 6.03 -33.48 -15.11
C GLY A 584 4.76 -33.40 -15.96
N GLU A 585 4.73 -34.13 -17.06
CA GLU A 585 3.58 -34.12 -17.98
C GLU A 585 2.30 -34.69 -17.33
N GLY A 586 2.42 -35.71 -16.47
CA GLY A 586 1.29 -36.38 -15.83
C GLY A 586 1.10 -36.08 -14.33
N GLN A 587 2.15 -35.68 -13.62
CA GLN A 587 2.10 -35.47 -12.17
C GLN A 587 2.75 -34.15 -11.75
N LEU A 588 2.12 -33.51 -10.77
CA LEU A 588 2.56 -32.29 -10.10
C LEU A 588 2.61 -32.56 -8.59
N HIS A 589 3.70 -32.20 -7.94
CA HIS A 589 3.86 -32.30 -6.49
C HIS A 589 4.42 -31.01 -5.92
N VAL A 590 3.71 -30.37 -4.99
CA VAL A 590 4.25 -29.31 -4.11
C VAL A 590 4.47 -29.83 -2.69
N THR A 591 3.76 -30.90 -2.34
CA THR A 591 3.88 -31.64 -1.07
C THR A 591 4.11 -33.11 -1.41
N GLU A 592 4.06 -34.01 -0.43
CA GLU A 592 4.07 -35.46 -0.71
C GLU A 592 2.87 -35.90 -1.56
N LYS A 593 1.76 -35.13 -1.55
CA LYS A 593 0.57 -35.39 -2.37
C LYS A 593 0.83 -35.07 -3.84
N GLY A 594 0.61 -36.06 -4.70
CA GLY A 594 0.57 -35.90 -6.16
C GLY A 594 -0.78 -35.39 -6.67
N PHE A 595 -0.73 -34.59 -7.72
CA PHE A 595 -1.86 -34.05 -8.45
C PHE A 595 -1.67 -34.33 -9.94
N ASP A 596 -2.75 -34.64 -10.64
CA ASP A 596 -2.69 -34.84 -12.09
C ASP A 596 -2.50 -33.50 -12.81
N ALA A 597 -1.36 -33.38 -13.49
CA ALA A 597 -0.88 -32.17 -14.16
C ALA A 597 -1.68 -31.80 -15.43
N SER A 598 -2.59 -32.66 -15.91
CA SER A 598 -3.49 -32.36 -17.02
C SER A 598 -4.57 -31.34 -16.66
N HIS A 599 -4.93 -31.28 -15.38
CA HIS A 599 -6.01 -30.43 -14.88
C HIS A 599 -5.73 -29.79 -13.50
N HIS A 600 -4.49 -29.85 -13.01
CA HIS A 600 -4.06 -29.10 -11.82
C HIS A 600 -2.91 -28.15 -12.14
N MET A 601 -3.01 -26.92 -11.64
CA MET A 601 -2.01 -25.87 -11.83
C MET A 601 -1.47 -25.33 -10.50
N PRO A 602 -0.14 -25.20 -10.35
CA PRO A 602 0.43 -24.53 -9.20
C PRO A 602 0.37 -23.01 -9.39
N VAL A 603 -0.09 -22.32 -8.36
CA VAL A 603 0.14 -20.88 -8.16
C VAL A 603 1.02 -20.72 -6.93
N MET A 604 2.09 -19.94 -7.02
CA MET A 604 3.02 -19.80 -5.89
C MET A 604 3.88 -18.55 -5.98
N ILE A 605 4.49 -18.18 -4.87
CA ILE A 605 5.58 -17.19 -4.77
C ILE A 605 6.82 -17.84 -4.18
N TYR A 606 7.99 -17.51 -4.71
CA TYR A 606 9.26 -18.05 -4.22
C TYR A 606 10.42 -17.06 -4.49
N PRO A 607 11.53 -17.09 -3.73
CA PRO A 607 12.75 -16.38 -4.10
C PRO A 607 13.21 -16.83 -5.50
N ASN A 608 13.38 -15.89 -6.41
CA ASN A 608 13.76 -16.18 -7.79
C ASN A 608 15.16 -16.85 -7.83
N PRO A 609 15.30 -18.10 -8.32
CA PRO A 609 16.60 -18.78 -8.38
C PRO A 609 17.64 -18.12 -9.29
N LEU A 610 17.21 -17.17 -10.13
CA LEU A 610 18.12 -16.34 -10.95
C LEU A 610 18.54 -15.05 -10.24
N ASN A 611 17.81 -14.64 -9.20
CA ASN A 611 18.10 -13.50 -8.34
C ASN A 611 17.37 -13.63 -6.99
N ASN A 612 18.04 -14.17 -5.97
CA ASN A 612 17.44 -14.43 -4.65
C ASN A 612 17.03 -13.16 -3.86
N SER A 613 17.16 -11.97 -4.45
CA SER A 613 16.62 -10.71 -3.91
C SER A 613 15.34 -10.24 -4.58
N ARG A 614 14.79 -11.05 -5.49
CA ARG A 614 13.50 -10.84 -6.14
C ARG A 614 12.65 -12.09 -6.02
N TYR A 615 11.36 -11.95 -6.28
CA TYR A 615 10.44 -13.07 -6.39
C TYR A 615 10.37 -13.63 -7.80
N VAL A 616 10.09 -14.92 -7.87
CA VAL A 616 9.36 -15.54 -8.96
C VAL A 616 7.95 -15.88 -8.47
N VAL A 617 6.94 -15.54 -9.26
CA VAL A 617 5.54 -15.91 -9.02
C VAL A 617 5.10 -16.80 -10.17
N LEU A 618 4.45 -17.92 -9.89
CA LEU A 618 3.88 -18.78 -10.92
C LEU A 618 2.38 -18.54 -11.04
N ASN A 619 1.92 -18.30 -12.27
CA ASN A 619 0.52 -18.37 -12.68
C ASN A 619 -0.49 -17.59 -11.83
N SER A 620 -0.06 -16.51 -11.19
CA SER A 620 -0.92 -15.68 -10.33
C SER A 620 -0.60 -14.20 -10.45
N SER A 621 -1.60 -13.40 -10.11
CA SER A 621 -1.48 -11.96 -9.84
C SER A 621 -1.78 -11.71 -8.35
N PHE A 622 -2.13 -10.48 -7.98
CA PHE A 622 -2.88 -10.23 -6.75
C PHE A 622 -4.12 -11.14 -6.69
N THR A 623 -4.44 -11.61 -5.48
CA THR A 623 -5.20 -12.84 -5.30
C THR A 623 -6.69 -12.62 -5.05
N TYR A 624 -7.08 -11.44 -4.54
CA TYR A 624 -8.50 -11.08 -4.50
C TYR A 624 -9.07 -10.85 -5.90
N ARG A 625 -10.36 -11.15 -6.03
CA ARG A 625 -11.06 -11.16 -7.31
C ARG A 625 -12.27 -10.24 -7.31
N GLU A 626 -13.01 -10.26 -8.39
CA GLU A 626 -14.05 -9.31 -8.76
C GLU A 626 -15.07 -9.09 -7.65
N TYR A 627 -15.45 -10.15 -6.94
CA TYR A 627 -16.37 -10.07 -5.82
C TYR A 627 -15.87 -9.13 -4.70
N ALA A 628 -14.56 -9.12 -4.46
CA ALA A 628 -13.95 -8.26 -3.46
C ALA A 628 -13.91 -6.79 -3.88
N TYR A 629 -14.09 -6.45 -5.16
CA TYR A 629 -14.08 -5.03 -5.57
C TYR A 629 -15.27 -4.26 -5.02
N LEU A 630 -16.35 -4.97 -4.70
CA LEU A 630 -17.60 -4.42 -4.17
C LEU A 630 -17.54 -4.06 -2.68
N ASN A 631 -16.44 -4.36 -1.97
CA ASN A 631 -16.25 -3.95 -0.59
C ASN A 631 -14.76 -3.95 -0.22
N ASN A 632 -14.23 -2.83 0.24
CA ASN A 632 -12.80 -2.70 0.54
C ASN A 632 -12.29 -3.59 1.70
N ALA A 633 -13.18 -4.06 2.58
CA ALA A 633 -12.83 -5.03 3.62
C ALA A 633 -12.53 -6.42 3.04
N ARG A 634 -13.08 -6.77 1.86
CA ARG A 634 -12.77 -8.02 1.14
C ARG A 634 -11.48 -7.96 0.34
N GLN A 635 -10.93 -6.77 0.10
CA GLN A 635 -9.69 -6.58 -0.67
C GLN A 635 -8.47 -6.90 0.21
N VAL A 636 -8.30 -8.18 0.51
CA VAL A 636 -7.23 -8.75 1.33
C VAL A 636 -6.60 -9.91 0.55
N PRO A 637 -5.42 -10.41 0.93
CA PRO A 637 -4.82 -11.56 0.28
C PRO A 637 -5.74 -12.78 0.46
N MET A 638 -5.98 -13.51 -0.62
CA MET A 638 -6.87 -14.69 -0.66
C MET A 638 -6.11 -16.00 -0.84
N LEU A 639 -4.85 -15.97 -1.30
CA LEU A 639 -4.01 -17.17 -1.43
C LEU A 639 -2.70 -17.02 -0.64
N PRO A 640 -2.21 -18.10 -0.02
CA PRO A 640 -0.98 -18.08 0.77
C PRO A 640 0.25 -18.15 -0.14
N ASP A 641 1.38 -18.69 0.34
CA ASP A 641 2.61 -18.73 -0.47
C ASP A 641 2.49 -19.68 -1.68
N TRP A 642 1.65 -20.70 -1.60
CA TRP A 642 1.35 -21.62 -2.70
C TRP A 642 -0.08 -22.19 -2.61
N ALA A 643 -0.66 -22.50 -3.77
CA ALA A 643 -1.91 -23.24 -3.88
C ALA A 643 -1.94 -24.10 -5.16
N ILE A 644 -2.74 -25.16 -5.14
CA ILE A 644 -3.03 -26.01 -6.30
C ILE A 644 -4.47 -25.73 -6.74
N VAL A 645 -4.61 -25.33 -8.00
CA VAL A 645 -5.88 -25.01 -8.64
C VAL A 645 -6.31 -26.19 -9.51
N ASP A 646 -7.48 -26.76 -9.23
CA ASP A 646 -8.15 -27.74 -10.08
C ASP A 646 -8.97 -27.02 -11.15
N LEU A 647 -8.57 -27.25 -12.39
CA LEU A 647 -9.11 -26.62 -13.59
C LEU A 647 -10.41 -27.26 -14.07
N THR A 648 -10.86 -28.38 -13.47
CA THR A 648 -12.20 -28.94 -13.74
C THR A 648 -13.31 -28.00 -13.31
N THR A 649 -13.03 -27.13 -12.34
CA THR A 649 -13.88 -26.01 -12.00
C THR A 649 -13.36 -24.75 -12.70
N PRO A 650 -14.18 -24.07 -13.52
CA PRO A 650 -13.74 -22.86 -14.20
C PRO A 650 -13.44 -21.73 -13.19
N PRO A 651 -12.53 -20.79 -13.54
CA PRO A 651 -12.29 -19.60 -12.73
C PRO A 651 -13.59 -18.79 -12.56
N GLY A 652 -13.76 -18.20 -11.38
CA GLY A 652 -14.91 -17.37 -11.03
C GLY A 652 -14.50 -16.01 -10.46
N THR A 653 -15.47 -15.34 -9.82
CA THR A 653 -15.31 -14.01 -9.23
C THR A 653 -14.61 -14.01 -7.87
N GLN A 654 -14.37 -15.19 -7.29
CA GLN A 654 -13.70 -15.38 -5.99
C GLN A 654 -12.42 -16.20 -6.10
N TRP A 655 -12.40 -17.22 -6.98
CA TRP A 655 -11.28 -18.14 -7.10
C TRP A 655 -10.84 -18.35 -8.55
N PRO A 656 -9.55 -18.65 -8.80
CA PRO A 656 -9.03 -18.95 -10.14
C PRO A 656 -9.43 -20.36 -10.64
N GLY A 657 -10.25 -21.07 -9.89
CA GLY A 657 -10.64 -22.47 -10.07
C GLY A 657 -10.86 -23.06 -8.68
N LYS A 658 -11.03 -24.37 -8.56
CA LYS A 658 -11.20 -24.99 -7.24
C LYS A 658 -9.83 -25.14 -6.56
N ILE A 659 -9.66 -24.58 -5.36
CA ILE A 659 -8.43 -24.77 -4.59
C ILE A 659 -8.47 -26.13 -3.90
N THR A 660 -7.57 -27.04 -4.27
CA THR A 660 -7.53 -28.42 -3.72
C THR A 660 -6.45 -28.62 -2.65
N ALA A 661 -5.45 -27.74 -2.63
CA ALA A 661 -4.45 -27.65 -1.58
C ALA A 661 -3.86 -26.23 -1.55
N ALA A 662 -3.46 -25.76 -0.37
CA ALA A 662 -2.78 -24.48 -0.22
C ALA A 662 -1.94 -24.48 1.06
N GLY A 663 -0.89 -23.66 1.10
CA GLY A 663 -0.06 -23.56 2.28
C GLY A 663 0.96 -22.43 2.26
N PHE A 664 1.67 -22.32 3.37
CA PHE A 664 2.78 -21.39 3.57
C PHE A 664 4.09 -22.15 3.57
N PHE A 665 5.14 -21.57 2.99
CA PHE A 665 6.49 -22.05 3.21
C PHE A 665 6.95 -21.70 4.64
N ASP A 666 7.87 -22.48 5.18
CA ASP A 666 8.54 -22.15 6.43
C ASP A 666 9.47 -20.93 6.29
N GLU A 667 10.07 -20.50 7.40
CA GLU A 667 10.98 -19.36 7.43
C GLU A 667 12.25 -19.53 6.57
N LYS A 668 12.51 -20.75 6.08
CA LYS A 668 13.60 -21.12 5.17
C LYS A 668 13.10 -21.43 3.76
N TRP A 669 11.87 -21.03 3.43
CA TRP A 669 11.23 -21.28 2.14
C TRP A 669 11.02 -22.77 1.81
N ARG A 670 10.91 -23.65 2.81
CA ARG A 670 10.62 -25.08 2.59
C ARG A 670 9.14 -25.38 2.75
N VAL A 671 8.66 -26.37 2.02
CA VAL A 671 7.31 -26.91 2.21
C VAL A 671 7.19 -27.40 3.64
N ARG A 672 6.14 -26.99 4.35
CA ARG A 672 5.84 -27.51 5.69
C ARG A 672 5.37 -28.96 5.53
N ARG A 673 5.98 -29.86 6.29
CA ARG A 673 5.56 -31.26 6.40
C ARG A 673 4.36 -31.37 7.33
#